data_AF-F9WU03-F1
#
_entry.id   AF-F9WU03-F1
#
_cell.length_a   1.000
_cell.length_b   1.000
_cell.length_c   1.000
_cell.angle_alpha   90.00
_cell.angle_beta   90.00
_cell.angle_gamma   90.00
#
_symmetry.space_group_name_H-M   'P 1'
#
loop_
_entity.id
_entity.type
_entity.pdbx_description
1 polymer ?
#
loop_
_entity_poly.entity_id
_entity_poly.type
_entity_poly.pdbx_seq_one_letter_code
_entity_poly.pdbx_strand_id
1 'polypeptide(L)'
;MGACIKSFRVFAVLSMAVMSCHAVAAGIAVRNAENILAKSSSELSAICERAGLYKVMNTPFDAVYEVASNMSYSVEEVKLKIEALMETTAAMNDLRINEEVQKAHNSVMNAELQIQNTLNVVGLTKFLVDSHFADAGQNARHVFNRRKDVLYVVLNNFTHCKSVHDKVLREIEAAKEKLGSNMSNLTDWKERAEKIWDQPSEWTRGAIESVKKKHLRPNWDDVREKLKQQLEKVVIPLIPGIFNLTGIGSMANEVEAATTARAKEIVHELVQEHKTLCNVSKQLSPLPSVFDALTSQTLERVAEAKKLAEIGKTYTQTIKGYTAALKAAAPLVQFAFTGKIFNDSDLGTFHLKGAEAAYREVTVIGNRVKDDIREMSESAAEALKYLREQSAKVARRATAISERGIKSFNELKCDTTEGTVMPVGATATIDEASEYLGKHVVVEDLKRNLTFIQSKLKGTREVLDKINKSVELSKAEVDAVDVAKNKLEIAVREEFVRKRKELCDVVKHLNAVKSHHNSLEARAREVQSEVQEAKKYEESAGAEAELIQKYVKNFVSTGARTKAAVVRAMGACRAAEAGVAEKDADVFASAAGACAAAKRADDEGRETEKTSSAVKEFEKKSGFAFAGIRESVRRTAVAEGTALKSKENIAGALHKIEAVVERVNKTFNDAVTKLPALESNGYMKECNKDGTAAAAESTVGAFEVNMQTLLQFANESEGSVVNNSVTVLRESTKQFDNALNEAKKFSAKAKSESEQVKAIRAAIKSSAHVARETVRRAEDAAREAQEAASRVASGCEPLHRQLLSVLSGAV
;
A
#
# COMPACT_ATOMS: atom_id res chain seq x y z
N MET A 1 -5.79 -9.39 75.72
CA MET A 1 -5.50 -10.69 76.39
C MET A 1 -4.71 -10.58 77.71
N GLY A 2 -4.18 -9.42 78.13
CA GLY A 2 -3.36 -9.29 79.35
C GLY A 2 -4.09 -9.04 80.68
N ALA A 3 -5.41 -8.79 80.67
CA ALA A 3 -6.19 -8.49 81.88
C ALA A 3 -6.91 -9.73 82.48
N CYS A 4 -7.33 -10.70 81.65
CA CYS A 4 -7.97 -11.92 82.14
C CYS A 4 -7.02 -12.86 82.91
N ILE A 5 -5.72 -12.88 82.57
CA ILE A 5 -4.75 -13.81 83.17
C ILE A 5 -4.35 -13.37 84.60
N LYS A 6 -4.38 -12.07 84.90
CA LYS A 6 -4.06 -11.56 86.26
C LYS A 6 -5.20 -11.78 87.24
N SER A 7 -6.46 -11.60 86.82
CA SER A 7 -7.63 -11.91 87.65
C SER A 7 -7.76 -13.41 87.91
N PHE A 8 -7.44 -14.27 86.92
CA PHE A 8 -7.47 -15.72 87.11
C PHE A 8 -6.39 -16.22 88.07
N ARG A 9 -5.20 -15.61 88.10
CA ARG A 9 -4.15 -15.95 89.06
C ARG A 9 -4.47 -15.47 90.48
N VAL A 10 -5.10 -14.30 90.64
CA VAL A 10 -5.55 -13.82 91.96
C VAL A 10 -6.73 -14.64 92.48
N PHE A 11 -7.70 -15.00 91.61
CA PHE A 11 -8.78 -15.92 91.97
C PHE A 11 -8.27 -17.33 92.24
N ALA A 12 -7.31 -17.86 91.48
CA ALA A 12 -6.74 -19.18 91.72
C ALA A 12 -5.88 -19.23 93.00
N VAL A 13 -5.17 -18.15 93.34
CA VAL A 13 -4.38 -18.06 94.59
C VAL A 13 -5.28 -17.80 95.80
N LEU A 14 -6.36 -17.00 95.68
CA LEU A 14 -7.39 -16.86 96.72
C LEU A 14 -8.19 -18.16 96.88
N SER A 15 -8.59 -18.82 95.80
CA SER A 15 -9.27 -20.12 95.84
C SER A 15 -8.34 -21.22 96.37
N MET A 16 -7.05 -21.24 96.05
CA MET A 16 -6.10 -22.19 96.64
C MET A 16 -5.79 -21.87 98.10
N ALA A 17 -5.66 -20.60 98.50
CA ALA A 17 -5.44 -20.21 99.90
C ALA A 17 -6.69 -20.44 100.77
N VAL A 18 -7.88 -20.17 100.22
CA VAL A 18 -9.18 -20.51 100.83
C VAL A 18 -9.35 -22.03 100.86
N MET A 19 -9.00 -22.78 99.82
CA MET A 19 -9.04 -24.24 99.85
C MET A 19 -7.97 -24.86 100.76
N SER A 20 -6.80 -24.27 100.96
CA SER A 20 -5.79 -24.79 101.90
C SER A 20 -6.11 -24.43 103.36
N CYS A 21 -6.70 -23.25 103.63
CA CYS A 21 -7.25 -22.94 104.95
C CYS A 21 -8.51 -23.75 105.25
N HIS A 22 -9.39 -23.97 104.27
CA HIS A 22 -10.55 -24.86 104.41
C HIS A 22 -10.15 -26.33 104.46
N ALA A 23 -9.08 -26.78 103.81
CA ALA A 23 -8.61 -28.16 103.88
C ALA A 23 -7.88 -28.47 105.20
N VAL A 24 -7.19 -27.49 105.80
CA VAL A 24 -6.60 -27.64 107.14
C VAL A 24 -7.68 -27.48 108.23
N ALA A 25 -8.62 -26.55 108.08
CA ALA A 25 -9.78 -26.43 108.98
C ALA A 25 -10.76 -27.61 108.84
N ALA A 26 -11.01 -28.11 107.62
CA ALA A 26 -11.77 -29.33 107.38
C ALA A 26 -10.99 -30.58 107.81
N GLY A 27 -9.67 -30.64 107.66
CA GLY A 27 -8.86 -31.76 108.15
C GLY A 27 -8.85 -31.85 109.69
N ILE A 28 -8.85 -30.71 110.38
CA ILE A 28 -8.96 -30.64 111.84
C ILE A 28 -10.42 -30.85 112.29
N ALA A 29 -11.42 -30.32 111.57
CA ALA A 29 -12.83 -30.53 111.85
C ALA A 29 -13.28 -31.97 111.54
N VAL A 30 -12.75 -32.61 110.49
CA VAL A 30 -13.00 -34.01 110.15
C VAL A 30 -12.29 -34.94 111.13
N ARG A 31 -11.04 -34.67 111.56
CA ARG A 31 -10.40 -35.47 112.63
C ARG A 31 -11.06 -35.30 114.00
N ASN A 32 -11.52 -34.10 114.34
CA ASN A 32 -12.32 -33.89 115.55
C ASN A 32 -13.72 -34.51 115.43
N ALA A 33 -14.34 -34.50 114.24
CA ALA A 33 -15.59 -35.17 113.96
C ALA A 33 -15.45 -36.71 114.00
N GLU A 34 -14.41 -37.30 113.40
CA GLU A 34 -14.14 -38.76 113.44
C GLU A 34 -13.91 -39.26 114.87
N ASN A 35 -13.14 -38.52 115.69
CA ASN A 35 -12.96 -38.83 117.11
C ASN A 35 -14.24 -38.67 117.94
N ILE A 36 -15.16 -37.83 117.48
CA ILE A 36 -16.48 -37.61 118.08
C ILE A 36 -17.49 -38.67 117.64
N LEU A 37 -17.45 -39.09 116.36
CA LEU A 37 -18.28 -40.14 115.77
C LEU A 37 -17.99 -41.52 116.40
N ALA A 38 -16.79 -41.71 116.97
CA ALA A 38 -16.38 -42.93 117.67
C ALA A 38 -16.89 -43.04 119.11
N LYS A 39 -17.46 -41.99 119.73
CA LYS A 39 -17.97 -42.01 121.11
C LYS A 39 -19.49 -41.77 121.16
N SER A 40 -20.22 -42.88 121.38
CA SER A 40 -21.67 -43.04 121.56
C SER A 40 -22.52 -43.11 120.27
N SER A 41 -23.11 -44.28 120.00
CA SER A 41 -23.93 -44.57 118.82
C SER A 41 -25.26 -43.79 118.75
N SER A 42 -25.76 -43.30 119.88
CA SER A 42 -27.06 -42.61 119.97
C SER A 42 -27.01 -41.14 119.55
N GLU A 43 -25.88 -40.46 119.70
CA GLU A 43 -25.70 -39.06 119.27
C GLU A 43 -25.53 -38.94 117.76
N LEU A 44 -24.77 -39.85 117.15
CA LEU A 44 -24.60 -39.91 115.69
C LEU A 44 -25.93 -40.21 114.98
N SER A 45 -26.73 -41.15 115.50
CA SER A 45 -28.08 -41.43 114.96
C SER A 45 -28.94 -40.16 114.91
N ALA A 46 -28.93 -39.35 115.97
CA ALA A 46 -29.72 -38.11 116.02
C ALA A 46 -29.21 -37.01 115.06
N ILE A 47 -27.89 -36.89 114.87
CA ILE A 47 -27.30 -35.96 113.89
C ILE A 47 -27.63 -36.42 112.46
N CYS A 48 -27.55 -37.73 112.20
CA CYS A 48 -27.93 -38.34 110.93
C CYS A 48 -29.42 -38.18 110.62
N GLU A 49 -30.30 -38.37 111.61
CA GLU A 49 -31.74 -38.11 111.47
C GLU A 49 -32.04 -36.64 111.15
N ARG A 50 -31.33 -35.70 111.80
CA ARG A 50 -31.50 -34.25 111.55
C ARG A 50 -30.97 -33.80 110.18
N ALA A 51 -29.82 -34.33 109.75
CA ALA A 51 -29.28 -34.07 108.43
C ALA A 51 -30.17 -34.69 107.32
N GLY A 52 -30.72 -35.87 107.57
CA GLY A 52 -31.71 -36.50 106.69
C GLY A 52 -32.99 -35.67 106.56
N LEU A 53 -33.52 -35.19 107.69
CA LEU A 53 -34.67 -34.30 107.73
C LEU A 53 -34.42 -33.02 106.91
N TYR A 54 -33.27 -32.36 107.09
CA TYR A 54 -32.92 -31.18 106.30
C TYR A 54 -32.91 -31.47 104.78
N LYS A 55 -32.31 -32.60 104.35
CA LYS A 55 -32.28 -32.97 102.93
C LYS A 55 -33.68 -33.25 102.37
N VAL A 56 -34.54 -33.96 103.11
CA VAL A 56 -35.94 -34.19 102.71
C VAL A 56 -36.70 -32.85 102.61
N MET A 57 -36.48 -31.92 103.53
CA MET A 57 -37.15 -30.62 103.52
C MET A 57 -36.71 -29.70 102.38
N ASN A 58 -35.46 -29.82 101.93
CA ASN A 58 -34.93 -29.05 100.79
C ASN A 58 -35.33 -29.62 99.42
N THR A 59 -35.87 -30.84 99.38
CA THR A 59 -36.23 -31.56 98.15
C THR A 59 -37.03 -30.72 97.13
N PRO A 60 -38.06 -29.95 97.54
CA PRO A 60 -38.81 -29.15 96.56
C PRO A 60 -37.96 -28.08 95.86
N PHE A 61 -37.03 -27.45 96.57
CA PHE A 61 -36.13 -26.43 96.00
C PHE A 61 -35.03 -27.05 95.14
N ASP A 62 -34.55 -28.24 95.48
CA ASP A 62 -33.64 -29.00 94.64
C ASP A 62 -34.30 -29.45 93.33
N ALA A 63 -35.58 -29.86 93.36
CA ALA A 63 -36.34 -30.19 92.17
C ALA A 63 -36.53 -28.97 91.24
N VAL A 64 -36.83 -27.79 91.80
CA VAL A 64 -36.96 -26.56 90.99
C VAL A 64 -35.63 -26.13 90.37
N TYR A 65 -34.53 -26.21 91.14
CA TYR A 65 -33.19 -25.91 90.61
C TYR A 65 -32.83 -26.78 89.40
N GLU A 66 -33.07 -28.08 89.51
CA GLU A 66 -32.78 -29.07 88.46
C GLU A 66 -33.58 -28.78 87.18
N VAL A 67 -34.87 -28.47 87.33
CA VAL A 67 -35.73 -28.08 86.20
C VAL A 67 -35.28 -26.77 85.55
N ALA A 68 -35.00 -25.72 86.34
CA ALA A 68 -34.55 -24.44 85.80
C ALA A 68 -33.18 -24.53 85.11
N SER A 69 -32.27 -25.37 85.64
CA SER A 69 -30.96 -25.63 85.01
C SER A 69 -31.10 -26.32 83.65
N ASN A 70 -31.99 -27.31 83.54
CA ASN A 70 -32.26 -27.98 82.26
C ASN A 70 -32.89 -27.01 81.24
N MET A 71 -33.79 -26.12 81.70
CA MET A 71 -34.38 -25.09 80.84
C MET A 71 -33.36 -24.08 80.34
N SER A 72 -32.34 -23.74 81.14
CA SER A 72 -31.27 -22.84 80.71
C SER A 72 -30.50 -23.40 79.52
N TYR A 73 -30.26 -24.72 79.48
CA TYR A 73 -29.61 -25.37 78.34
C TYR A 73 -30.48 -25.30 77.09
N SER A 74 -31.78 -25.59 77.22
CA SER A 74 -32.73 -25.53 76.10
C SER A 74 -32.92 -24.11 75.55
N VAL A 75 -32.89 -23.06 76.38
CA VAL A 75 -32.94 -21.67 75.90
C VAL A 75 -31.70 -21.33 75.08
N GLU A 76 -30.51 -21.74 75.51
CA GLU A 76 -29.26 -21.44 74.79
C GLU A 76 -29.24 -22.14 73.42
N GLU A 77 -29.75 -23.36 73.32
CA GLU A 77 -29.90 -24.07 72.04
C GLU A 77 -30.81 -23.30 71.07
N VAL A 78 -31.96 -22.81 71.55
CA VAL A 78 -32.88 -22.02 70.73
C VAL A 78 -32.30 -20.66 70.38
N LYS A 79 -31.55 -20.04 71.29
CA LYS A 79 -30.85 -18.76 71.05
C LYS A 79 -29.86 -18.86 69.91
N LEU A 80 -28.97 -19.83 69.96
CA LEU A 80 -27.99 -20.08 68.89
C LEU A 80 -28.70 -20.30 67.56
N LYS A 81 -29.81 -21.05 67.56
CA LYS A 81 -30.62 -21.26 66.35
C LYS A 81 -31.17 -19.95 65.76
N ILE A 82 -31.70 -19.05 66.59
CA ILE A 82 -32.27 -17.78 66.13
C ILE A 82 -31.20 -16.77 65.69
N GLU A 83 -30.11 -16.61 66.44
CA GLU A 83 -28.98 -15.76 66.04
C GLU A 83 -28.45 -16.17 64.67
N ALA A 84 -28.40 -17.47 64.44
CA ALA A 84 -28.01 -18.04 63.17
C ALA A 84 -29.03 -17.69 62.04
N LEU A 85 -30.33 -17.61 62.31
CA LEU A 85 -31.33 -17.15 61.33
C LEU A 85 -31.18 -15.66 60.97
N MET A 86 -30.76 -14.82 61.93
CA MET A 86 -30.55 -13.37 61.71
C MET A 86 -29.48 -13.08 60.64
N GLU A 87 -28.40 -13.86 60.62
CA GLU A 87 -27.36 -13.73 59.59
C GLU A 87 -27.92 -14.03 58.18
N THR A 88 -28.78 -15.04 58.10
CA THR A 88 -29.40 -15.47 56.83
C THR A 88 -30.40 -14.43 56.31
N THR A 89 -31.25 -13.88 57.19
CA THR A 89 -32.24 -12.87 56.80
C THR A 89 -31.62 -11.54 56.41
N ALA A 90 -30.49 -11.16 57.01
CA ALA A 90 -29.73 -9.98 56.62
C ALA A 90 -29.25 -10.06 55.16
N ALA A 91 -28.81 -11.24 54.70
CA ALA A 91 -28.40 -11.46 53.32
C ALA A 91 -29.59 -11.47 52.32
N MET A 92 -30.75 -11.96 52.76
CA MET A 92 -31.99 -11.94 51.97
C MET A 92 -32.49 -10.51 51.72
N ASN A 93 -32.31 -9.63 52.71
CA ASN A 93 -32.85 -8.26 52.71
C ASN A 93 -34.40 -8.23 52.70
N ASP A 94 -35.04 -9.24 53.33
CA ASP A 94 -36.50 -9.36 53.47
C ASP A 94 -36.94 -8.79 54.82
N LEU A 95 -37.47 -7.56 54.80
CA LEU A 95 -37.84 -6.82 56.01
C LEU A 95 -38.82 -7.59 56.92
N ARG A 96 -39.77 -8.32 56.32
CA ARG A 96 -40.83 -9.00 57.07
C ARG A 96 -40.27 -10.17 57.88
N ILE A 97 -39.46 -11.02 57.25
CA ILE A 97 -38.86 -12.16 57.96
C ILE A 97 -37.82 -11.67 58.98
N ASN A 98 -37.09 -10.59 58.66
CA ASN A 98 -36.13 -10.03 59.61
C ASN A 98 -36.81 -9.52 60.90
N GLU A 99 -37.99 -8.89 60.78
CA GLU A 99 -38.81 -8.52 61.94
C GLU A 99 -39.29 -9.72 62.75
N GLU A 100 -39.68 -10.83 62.10
CA GLU A 100 -40.11 -12.06 62.78
C GLU A 100 -38.95 -12.75 63.53
N VAL A 101 -37.77 -12.84 62.91
CA VAL A 101 -36.55 -13.36 63.58
C VAL A 101 -36.18 -12.48 64.78
N GLN A 102 -36.25 -11.16 64.64
CA GLN A 102 -35.96 -10.24 65.74
C GLN A 102 -36.95 -10.39 66.91
N LYS A 103 -38.24 -10.59 66.63
CA LYS A 103 -39.26 -10.88 67.65
C LYS A 103 -38.96 -12.19 68.39
N ALA A 104 -38.57 -13.22 67.66
CA ALA A 104 -38.20 -14.51 68.24
C ALA A 104 -36.94 -14.40 69.12
N HIS A 105 -35.94 -13.65 68.67
CA HIS A 105 -34.72 -13.36 69.44
C HIS A 105 -35.04 -12.64 70.76
N ASN A 106 -35.86 -11.58 70.70
CA ASN A 106 -36.26 -10.85 71.90
C ASN A 106 -37.04 -11.74 72.89
N SER A 107 -37.83 -12.69 72.38
CA SER A 107 -38.59 -13.64 73.20
C SER A 107 -37.66 -14.64 73.92
N VAL A 108 -36.66 -15.18 73.22
CA VAL A 108 -35.59 -16.01 73.81
C VAL A 108 -34.87 -15.27 74.94
N MET A 109 -34.42 -14.05 74.69
CA MET A 109 -33.69 -13.25 75.68
C MET A 109 -34.53 -13.00 76.95
N ASN A 110 -35.85 -12.80 76.79
CA ASN A 110 -36.74 -12.66 77.93
C ASN A 110 -36.87 -13.96 78.74
N ALA A 111 -36.95 -15.12 78.08
CA ALA A 111 -36.99 -16.42 78.78
C ALA A 111 -35.68 -16.75 79.51
N GLU A 112 -34.53 -16.44 78.90
CA GLU A 112 -33.21 -16.56 79.53
C GLU A 112 -33.20 -15.80 80.87
N LEU A 113 -33.69 -14.55 80.87
CA LEU A 113 -33.78 -13.72 82.05
C LEU A 113 -34.69 -14.31 83.14
N GLN A 114 -35.85 -14.86 82.77
CA GLN A 114 -36.79 -15.46 83.74
C GLN A 114 -36.21 -16.74 84.38
N ILE A 115 -35.51 -17.57 83.61
CA ILE A 115 -34.85 -18.79 84.11
C ILE A 115 -33.70 -18.42 85.05
N GLN A 116 -32.87 -17.44 84.68
CA GLN A 116 -31.80 -16.94 85.55
C GLN A 116 -32.37 -16.36 86.85
N ASN A 117 -33.46 -15.59 86.79
CA ASN A 117 -34.16 -15.10 87.98
C ASN A 117 -34.64 -16.23 88.88
N THR A 118 -35.19 -17.30 88.30
CA THR A 118 -35.64 -18.49 89.05
C THR A 118 -34.47 -19.18 89.75
N LEU A 119 -33.36 -19.42 89.05
CA LEU A 119 -32.13 -20.01 89.63
C LEU A 119 -31.60 -19.15 90.79
N ASN A 120 -31.62 -17.82 90.64
CA ASN A 120 -31.21 -16.89 91.69
C ASN A 120 -32.13 -16.94 92.91
N VAL A 121 -33.45 -16.93 92.71
CA VAL A 121 -34.42 -17.00 93.82
C VAL A 121 -34.31 -18.33 94.56
N VAL A 122 -34.14 -19.45 93.85
CA VAL A 122 -33.88 -20.76 94.48
C VAL A 122 -32.61 -20.73 95.32
N GLY A 123 -31.52 -20.13 94.80
CA GLY A 123 -30.26 -19.99 95.53
C GLY A 123 -30.42 -19.19 96.82
N LEU A 124 -31.11 -18.04 96.76
CA LEU A 124 -31.41 -17.20 97.93
C LEU A 124 -32.31 -17.92 98.94
N THR A 125 -33.31 -18.65 98.46
CA THR A 125 -34.23 -19.41 99.31
C THR A 125 -33.52 -20.56 100.02
N LYS A 126 -32.67 -21.32 99.33
CA LYS A 126 -31.85 -22.37 99.96
C LYS A 126 -30.99 -21.80 101.10
N PHE A 127 -30.35 -20.66 100.88
CA PHE A 127 -29.59 -19.96 101.92
C PHE A 127 -30.45 -19.58 103.15
N LEU A 128 -31.70 -19.15 102.93
CA LEU A 128 -32.64 -18.86 104.03
C LEU A 128 -33.04 -20.14 104.79
N VAL A 129 -33.31 -21.24 104.08
CA VAL A 129 -33.59 -22.56 104.70
C VAL A 129 -32.42 -23.01 105.58
N ASP A 130 -31.20 -22.88 105.08
CA ASP A 130 -29.96 -23.22 105.80
C ASP A 130 -29.84 -22.44 107.10
N SER A 131 -30.11 -21.13 107.05
CA SER A 131 -30.06 -20.26 108.23
C SER A 131 -31.08 -20.68 109.31
N HIS A 132 -32.30 -21.06 108.91
CA HIS A 132 -33.35 -21.48 109.84
C HIS A 132 -33.07 -22.85 110.47
N PHE A 133 -32.53 -23.81 109.72
CA PHE A 133 -32.15 -25.12 110.27
C PHE A 133 -30.90 -25.06 111.15
N ALA A 134 -29.99 -24.12 110.90
CA ALA A 134 -28.80 -23.88 111.70
C ALA A 134 -29.11 -23.16 113.04
N ASP A 135 -30.05 -22.20 113.05
CA ASP A 135 -30.44 -21.44 114.27
C ASP A 135 -31.35 -22.23 115.21
N ALA A 136 -32.14 -23.16 114.66
CA ALA A 136 -32.84 -24.19 115.42
C ALA A 136 -31.94 -25.02 116.37
N GLY A 137 -30.61 -24.96 116.21
CA GLY A 137 -29.62 -25.60 117.08
C GLY A 137 -29.18 -24.77 118.30
N GLN A 138 -29.35 -23.44 118.30
CA GLN A 138 -28.80 -22.57 119.36
C GLN A 138 -29.59 -22.63 120.69
N ASN A 139 -30.86 -23.06 120.67
CA ASN A 139 -31.71 -23.09 121.86
C ASN A 139 -31.57 -24.36 122.74
N ALA A 140 -30.69 -25.32 122.42
CA ALA A 140 -30.38 -26.45 123.30
C ALA A 140 -29.15 -26.19 124.18
N ARG A 141 -29.37 -25.61 125.36
CA ARG A 141 -28.32 -25.49 126.39
C ARG A 141 -28.03 -26.85 127.05
N HIS A 142 -26.94 -27.48 126.59
CA HIS A 142 -25.81 -28.01 127.40
C HIS A 142 -25.10 -29.27 126.86
N VAL A 143 -25.62 -29.97 125.83
CA VAL A 143 -24.92 -31.15 125.24
C VAL A 143 -24.48 -30.92 123.79
N PHE A 144 -25.12 -30.04 123.02
CA PHE A 144 -24.88 -29.91 121.57
C PHE A 144 -24.10 -28.67 121.11
N ASN A 145 -23.76 -27.74 122.01
CA ASN A 145 -23.04 -26.50 121.68
C ASN A 145 -21.59 -26.71 121.16
N ARG A 146 -21.06 -27.94 121.14
CA ARG A 146 -19.75 -28.26 120.55
C ARG A 146 -19.79 -28.82 119.11
N ARG A 147 -20.94 -28.88 118.42
CA ARG A 147 -21.06 -29.69 117.17
C ARG A 147 -21.90 -29.10 116.02
N LYS A 148 -21.94 -27.77 115.81
CA LYS A 148 -22.44 -27.19 114.54
C LYS A 148 -21.61 -27.68 113.34
N ASP A 149 -20.29 -27.77 113.52
CA ASP A 149 -19.34 -28.21 112.49
C ASP A 149 -19.56 -29.67 112.07
N VAL A 150 -19.94 -30.55 113.01
CA VAL A 150 -20.21 -31.97 112.72
C VAL A 150 -21.50 -32.16 111.92
N LEU A 151 -22.56 -31.38 112.20
CA LEU A 151 -23.79 -31.41 111.39
C LEU A 151 -23.50 -30.93 109.95
N TYR A 152 -22.69 -29.88 109.79
CA TYR A 152 -22.29 -29.37 108.48
C TYR A 152 -21.46 -30.40 107.69
N VAL A 153 -20.51 -31.07 108.34
CA VAL A 153 -19.72 -32.18 107.74
C VAL A 153 -20.63 -33.34 107.32
N VAL A 154 -21.62 -33.72 108.16
CA VAL A 154 -22.58 -34.79 107.84
C VAL A 154 -23.55 -34.39 106.74
N LEU A 155 -23.98 -33.13 106.67
CA LEU A 155 -24.82 -32.63 105.57
C LEU A 155 -24.10 -32.66 104.22
N ASN A 156 -22.81 -32.31 104.23
CA ASN A 156 -21.95 -32.33 103.05
C ASN A 156 -21.53 -33.74 102.62
N ASN A 157 -21.39 -34.69 103.56
CA ASN A 157 -21.13 -36.09 103.27
C ASN A 157 -22.07 -37.04 104.02
N PHE A 158 -23.35 -37.01 103.61
CA PHE A 158 -24.42 -37.76 104.29
C PHE A 158 -24.28 -39.28 104.19
N THR A 159 -23.38 -39.77 103.34
CA THR A 159 -23.07 -41.20 103.18
C THR A 159 -22.54 -41.85 104.47
N HIS A 160 -21.95 -41.06 105.38
CA HIS A 160 -21.53 -41.52 106.72
C HIS A 160 -22.71 -42.00 107.59
N CYS A 161 -23.94 -41.60 107.26
CA CYS A 161 -25.17 -42.00 107.91
C CYS A 161 -25.84 -43.19 107.22
N LYS A 162 -25.09 -44.23 106.84
CA LYS A 162 -25.50 -45.26 105.87
C LYS A 162 -26.93 -45.81 106.02
N SER A 163 -27.37 -46.14 107.24
CA SER A 163 -28.72 -46.69 107.49
C SER A 163 -29.86 -45.68 107.27
N VAL A 164 -29.57 -44.38 107.41
CA VAL A 164 -30.50 -43.27 107.21
C VAL A 164 -30.38 -42.71 105.79
N HIS A 165 -29.16 -42.61 105.27
CA HIS A 165 -28.82 -42.14 103.93
C HIS A 165 -29.63 -42.86 102.84
N ASP A 166 -29.60 -44.19 102.83
CA ASP A 166 -30.26 -44.98 101.77
C ASP A 166 -31.79 -44.95 101.84
N LYS A 167 -32.35 -44.56 103.00
CA LYS A 167 -33.80 -44.33 103.16
C LYS A 167 -34.17 -42.95 102.67
N VAL A 168 -33.44 -41.93 103.13
CA VAL A 168 -33.62 -40.53 102.77
C VAL A 168 -33.41 -40.30 101.26
N LEU A 169 -32.39 -40.89 100.66
CA LEU A 169 -32.10 -40.70 99.24
C LEU A 169 -33.26 -41.20 98.36
N ARG A 170 -33.79 -42.40 98.65
CA ARG A 170 -34.95 -42.95 97.95
C ARG A 170 -36.20 -42.09 98.13
N GLU A 171 -36.41 -41.54 99.32
CA GLU A 171 -37.52 -40.61 99.57
C GLU A 171 -37.35 -39.30 98.79
N ILE A 172 -36.13 -38.76 98.73
CA ILE A 172 -35.80 -37.55 97.96
C ILE A 172 -36.00 -37.78 96.47
N GLU A 173 -35.49 -38.88 95.91
CA GLU A 173 -35.61 -39.21 94.49
C GLU A 173 -37.08 -39.43 94.10
N ALA A 174 -37.82 -40.23 94.87
CA ALA A 174 -39.25 -40.45 94.63
C ALA A 174 -40.06 -39.14 94.76
N ALA A 175 -39.70 -38.28 95.71
CA ALA A 175 -40.33 -36.97 95.87
C ALA A 175 -39.97 -36.03 94.69
N LYS A 176 -38.70 -35.99 94.27
CA LYS A 176 -38.27 -35.22 93.09
C LYS A 176 -38.98 -35.68 91.82
N GLU A 177 -39.11 -36.98 91.59
CA GLU A 177 -39.81 -37.53 90.43
C GLU A 177 -41.32 -37.19 90.48
N LYS A 178 -41.94 -37.33 91.65
CA LYS A 178 -43.35 -36.98 91.87
C LYS A 178 -43.62 -35.48 91.75
N LEU A 179 -42.65 -34.64 92.11
CA LEU A 179 -42.69 -33.21 91.89
C LEU A 179 -42.47 -32.91 90.39
N GLY A 180 -41.44 -33.45 89.76
CA GLY A 180 -41.11 -33.21 88.36
C GLY A 180 -42.24 -33.59 87.39
N SER A 181 -42.98 -34.66 87.67
CA SER A 181 -44.02 -35.22 86.78
C SER A 181 -45.25 -34.34 86.50
N ASN A 182 -45.46 -33.22 87.22
CA ASN A 182 -46.61 -32.32 86.95
C ASN A 182 -46.29 -30.83 87.08
N MET A 183 -45.08 -30.44 86.68
CA MET A 183 -44.62 -29.04 86.62
C MET A 183 -45.53 -28.11 85.77
N SER A 184 -46.40 -28.65 84.92
CA SER A 184 -47.38 -27.90 84.13
C SER A 184 -48.56 -27.35 84.95
N ASN A 185 -48.84 -27.92 86.13
CA ASN A 185 -49.85 -27.43 87.06
C ASN A 185 -49.17 -27.04 88.39
N LEU A 186 -48.71 -25.79 88.46
CA LEU A 186 -47.88 -25.31 89.56
C LEU A 186 -48.65 -25.19 90.88
N THR A 187 -49.98 -25.09 90.84
CA THR A 187 -50.83 -25.19 92.03
C THR A 187 -50.79 -26.60 92.60
N ASP A 188 -51.02 -27.62 91.78
CA ASP A 188 -50.95 -29.02 92.19
C ASP A 188 -49.52 -29.42 92.57
N TRP A 189 -48.51 -28.90 91.86
CA TRP A 189 -47.10 -29.06 92.23
C TRP A 189 -46.77 -28.46 93.59
N LYS A 190 -47.20 -27.21 93.84
CA LYS A 190 -47.02 -26.51 95.12
C LYS A 190 -47.71 -27.30 96.23
N GLU A 191 -48.97 -27.68 96.05
CA GLU A 191 -49.70 -28.51 97.01
C GLU A 191 -49.01 -29.86 97.28
N ARG A 192 -48.42 -30.49 96.25
CA ARG A 192 -47.63 -31.72 96.43
C ARG A 192 -46.33 -31.48 97.19
N ALA A 193 -45.65 -30.37 96.94
CA ALA A 193 -44.45 -29.97 97.69
C ALA A 193 -44.80 -29.64 99.14
N GLU A 194 -45.91 -28.94 99.39
CA GLU A 194 -46.40 -28.66 100.74
C GLU A 194 -46.79 -29.94 101.48
N LYS A 195 -47.39 -30.92 100.79
CA LYS A 195 -47.74 -32.24 101.36
C LYS A 195 -46.52 -33.01 101.88
N ILE A 196 -45.33 -32.84 101.28
CA ILE A 196 -44.10 -33.44 101.81
C ILE A 196 -43.83 -32.95 103.24
N TRP A 197 -44.20 -31.71 103.54
CA TRP A 197 -44.01 -31.07 104.84
C TRP A 197 -45.20 -31.25 105.80
N ASP A 198 -46.43 -31.25 105.27
CA ASP A 198 -47.67 -31.42 106.05
C ASP A 198 -47.92 -32.87 106.48
N GLN A 199 -47.56 -33.83 105.63
CA GLN A 199 -47.73 -35.26 105.86
C GLN A 199 -46.39 -35.98 105.67
N PRO A 200 -45.41 -35.73 106.55
CA PRO A 200 -44.09 -36.35 106.45
C PRO A 200 -44.22 -37.88 106.48
N SER A 201 -43.31 -38.57 105.77
CA SER A 201 -43.20 -40.03 105.77
C SER A 201 -43.11 -40.57 107.21
N GLU A 202 -43.45 -41.84 107.43
CA GLU A 202 -43.39 -42.43 108.77
C GLU A 202 -42.00 -42.30 109.41
N TRP A 203 -40.95 -42.44 108.60
CA TRP A 203 -39.57 -42.19 109.00
C TRP A 203 -39.32 -40.70 109.33
N THR A 204 -39.72 -39.78 108.44
CA THR A 204 -39.55 -38.33 108.66
C THR A 204 -40.34 -37.85 109.88
N ARG A 205 -41.54 -38.39 110.10
CA ARG A 205 -42.37 -38.14 111.28
C ARG A 205 -41.71 -38.66 112.55
N GLY A 206 -41.16 -39.88 112.51
CA GLY A 206 -40.36 -40.45 113.59
C GLY A 206 -39.13 -39.60 113.92
N ALA A 207 -38.44 -39.05 112.92
CA ALA A 207 -37.31 -38.15 113.10
C ALA A 207 -37.75 -36.79 113.71
N ILE A 208 -38.86 -36.21 113.24
CA ILE A 208 -39.45 -34.99 113.82
C ILE A 208 -39.85 -35.21 115.29
N GLU A 209 -40.48 -36.34 115.61
CA GLU A 209 -40.89 -36.70 116.97
C GLU A 209 -39.72 -37.01 117.90
N SER A 210 -38.68 -37.68 117.38
CA SER A 210 -37.40 -37.92 118.06
C SER A 210 -36.73 -36.61 118.47
N VAL A 211 -36.78 -35.61 117.59
CA VAL A 211 -36.30 -34.24 117.87
C VAL A 211 -37.21 -33.51 118.87
N LYS A 212 -38.55 -33.63 118.76
CA LYS A 212 -39.53 -33.00 119.68
C LYS A 212 -39.38 -33.48 121.13
N LYS A 213 -39.08 -34.77 121.37
CA LYS A 213 -38.96 -35.36 122.73
C LYS A 213 -37.73 -34.87 123.53
N LYS A 214 -36.75 -34.20 122.92
CA LYS A 214 -35.49 -33.77 123.57
C LYS A 214 -35.41 -32.28 123.93
N HIS A 215 -36.55 -31.61 124.21
CA HIS A 215 -36.64 -30.18 124.59
C HIS A 215 -35.99 -29.18 123.61
N LEU A 216 -35.90 -29.54 122.32
CA LEU A 216 -35.49 -28.66 121.23
C LEU A 216 -36.75 -28.13 120.53
N ARG A 217 -37.30 -27.00 120.97
CA ARG A 217 -38.28 -26.24 120.16
C ARG A 217 -37.53 -25.30 119.21
N PRO A 218 -37.49 -25.63 117.93
CA PRO A 218 -38.12 -24.85 116.90
C PRO A 218 -39.52 -25.42 116.71
N ASN A 219 -40.55 -24.57 116.71
CA ASN A 219 -41.89 -25.04 116.40
C ASN A 219 -41.85 -25.54 114.94
N TRP A 220 -41.92 -26.85 114.71
CA TRP A 220 -41.91 -27.41 113.35
C TRP A 220 -42.90 -26.69 112.43
N ASP A 221 -44.03 -26.30 112.99
CA ASP A 221 -45.06 -25.53 112.30
C ASP A 221 -44.51 -24.17 111.79
N ASP A 222 -43.63 -23.47 112.52
CA ASP A 222 -43.02 -22.20 112.05
C ASP A 222 -42.02 -22.41 110.90
N VAL A 223 -41.19 -23.46 110.97
CA VAL A 223 -40.28 -23.82 109.87
C VAL A 223 -41.07 -24.23 108.64
N ARG A 224 -42.12 -25.03 108.82
CA ARG A 224 -43.04 -25.45 107.77
C ARG A 224 -43.70 -24.25 107.10
N GLU A 225 -44.31 -23.34 107.86
CA GLU A 225 -44.98 -22.15 107.28
C GLU A 225 -43.99 -21.25 106.52
N LYS A 226 -42.75 -21.08 107.02
CA LYS A 226 -41.71 -20.34 106.29
C LYS A 226 -41.28 -21.04 105.01
N LEU A 227 -41.15 -22.37 105.02
CA LEU A 227 -40.86 -23.14 103.81
C LEU A 227 -41.97 -23.00 102.78
N LYS A 228 -43.25 -23.02 103.20
CA LYS A 228 -44.41 -22.73 102.33
C LYS A 228 -44.35 -21.33 101.72
N GLN A 229 -44.03 -20.30 102.52
CA GLN A 229 -43.87 -18.93 102.02
C GLN A 229 -42.71 -18.79 101.01
N GLN A 230 -41.62 -19.53 101.22
CA GLN A 230 -40.46 -19.51 100.32
C GLN A 230 -40.70 -20.33 99.05
N LEU A 231 -41.47 -21.42 99.15
CA LEU A 231 -41.93 -22.20 98.00
C LEU A 231 -42.72 -21.33 97.04
N GLU A 232 -43.60 -20.48 97.57
CA GLU A 232 -44.37 -19.52 96.77
C GLU A 232 -43.46 -18.54 96.00
N LYS A 233 -42.40 -18.03 96.64
CA LYS A 233 -41.43 -17.13 95.99
C LYS A 233 -40.66 -17.81 94.86
N VAL A 234 -40.39 -19.11 94.96
CA VAL A 234 -39.65 -19.89 93.96
C VAL A 234 -40.55 -20.36 92.81
N VAL A 235 -41.81 -20.67 93.11
CA VAL A 235 -42.81 -21.11 92.11
C VAL A 235 -43.24 -19.95 91.21
N ILE A 236 -43.36 -18.73 91.73
CA ILE A 236 -43.78 -17.54 90.96
C ILE A 236 -42.92 -17.27 89.71
N PRO A 237 -41.56 -17.19 89.77
CA PRO A 237 -40.73 -16.95 88.59
C PRO A 237 -40.56 -18.19 87.70
N LEU A 238 -40.85 -19.38 88.21
CA LEU A 238 -40.82 -20.62 87.44
C LEU A 238 -41.96 -20.67 86.41
N ILE A 239 -43.16 -20.16 86.74
CA ILE A 239 -44.34 -20.19 85.84
C ILE A 239 -44.04 -19.54 84.48
N PRO A 240 -43.54 -18.29 84.40
CA PRO A 240 -43.22 -17.68 83.12
C PRO A 240 -42.10 -18.44 82.39
N GLY A 241 -41.10 -18.98 83.11
CA GLY A 241 -39.99 -19.72 82.51
C GLY A 241 -40.41 -20.98 81.75
N ILE A 242 -41.27 -21.81 82.35
CA ILE A 242 -41.75 -23.07 81.73
C ILE A 242 -42.66 -22.80 80.53
N PHE A 243 -43.63 -21.89 80.68
CA PHE A 243 -44.56 -21.57 79.60
C PHE A 243 -43.86 -20.84 78.43
N ASN A 244 -42.87 -20.00 78.71
CA ASN A 244 -42.12 -19.30 77.67
C ASN A 244 -41.25 -20.27 76.85
N LEU A 245 -40.60 -21.28 77.46
CA LEU A 245 -39.71 -22.18 76.73
C LEU A 245 -40.43 -22.93 75.58
N THR A 246 -41.58 -23.51 75.86
CA THR A 246 -42.37 -24.26 74.88
C THR A 246 -42.90 -23.34 73.76
N GLY A 247 -43.36 -22.14 74.11
CA GLY A 247 -43.81 -21.14 73.15
C GLY A 247 -42.68 -20.62 72.25
N ILE A 248 -41.50 -20.42 72.82
CA ILE A 248 -40.29 -19.96 72.11
C ILE A 248 -39.73 -21.04 71.20
N GLY A 249 -39.76 -22.32 71.61
CA GLY A 249 -39.39 -23.44 70.75
C GLY A 249 -40.29 -23.54 69.51
N SER A 250 -41.61 -23.37 69.65
CA SER A 250 -42.53 -23.32 68.51
C SER A 250 -42.24 -22.14 67.59
N MET A 251 -42.09 -20.93 68.17
CA MET A 251 -41.80 -19.71 67.42
C MET A 251 -40.48 -19.82 66.63
N ALA A 252 -39.43 -20.37 67.24
CA ALA A 252 -38.14 -20.56 66.57
C ALA A 252 -38.23 -21.54 65.39
N ASN A 253 -39.03 -22.61 65.52
CA ASN A 253 -39.26 -23.56 64.44
C ASN A 253 -40.12 -22.98 63.30
N GLU A 254 -41.14 -22.19 63.64
CA GLU A 254 -41.97 -21.48 62.65
C GLU A 254 -41.16 -20.48 61.85
N VAL A 255 -40.34 -19.67 62.55
CA VAL A 255 -39.46 -18.67 61.91
C VAL A 255 -38.35 -19.35 61.09
N GLU A 256 -37.80 -20.48 61.55
CA GLU A 256 -36.86 -21.28 60.75
C GLU A 256 -37.50 -21.78 59.46
N ALA A 257 -38.72 -22.33 59.53
CA ALA A 257 -39.44 -22.82 58.37
C ALA A 257 -39.76 -21.69 57.38
N ALA A 258 -40.24 -20.54 57.87
CA ALA A 258 -40.51 -19.35 57.07
C ALA A 258 -39.24 -18.80 56.39
N THR A 259 -38.15 -18.68 57.15
CA THR A 259 -36.84 -18.22 56.65
C THR A 259 -36.30 -19.17 55.58
N THR A 260 -36.37 -20.48 55.83
CA THR A 260 -35.88 -21.50 54.88
C THR A 260 -36.69 -21.52 53.59
N ALA A 261 -38.02 -21.41 53.67
CA ALA A 261 -38.89 -21.36 52.50
C ALA A 261 -38.58 -20.12 51.64
N ARG A 262 -38.46 -18.95 52.27
CA ARG A 262 -38.17 -17.71 51.55
C ARG A 262 -36.75 -17.66 50.99
N ALA A 263 -35.77 -18.18 51.72
CA ALA A 263 -34.40 -18.30 51.24
C ALA A 263 -34.33 -19.15 49.97
N LYS A 264 -35.10 -20.24 49.87
CA LYS A 264 -35.17 -21.07 48.64
C LYS A 264 -35.75 -20.29 47.46
N GLU A 265 -36.80 -19.51 47.66
CA GLU A 265 -37.39 -18.67 46.60
C GLU A 265 -36.37 -17.63 46.10
N ILE A 266 -35.75 -16.88 47.01
CA ILE A 266 -34.77 -15.83 46.65
C ILE A 266 -33.55 -16.45 45.95
N VAL A 267 -33.02 -17.57 46.45
CA VAL A 267 -31.90 -18.27 45.80
C VAL A 267 -32.29 -18.75 44.40
N HIS A 268 -33.51 -19.26 44.21
CA HIS A 268 -33.98 -19.67 42.88
C HIS A 268 -34.00 -18.48 41.90
N GLU A 269 -34.56 -17.34 42.32
CA GLU A 269 -34.57 -16.11 41.51
C GLU A 269 -33.15 -15.64 41.16
N LEU A 270 -32.25 -15.59 42.14
CA LEU A 270 -30.85 -15.17 41.93
C LEU A 270 -30.09 -16.14 41.00
N VAL A 271 -30.34 -17.44 41.08
CA VAL A 271 -29.74 -18.43 40.16
C VAL A 271 -30.23 -18.22 38.72
N GLN A 272 -31.53 -17.92 38.53
CA GLN A 272 -32.06 -17.61 37.20
C GLN A 272 -31.49 -16.30 36.64
N GLU A 273 -31.38 -15.27 37.48
CA GLU A 273 -30.75 -14.01 37.11
C GLU A 273 -29.27 -14.22 36.72
N HIS A 274 -28.50 -14.98 37.52
CA HIS A 274 -27.11 -15.31 37.23
C HIS A 274 -26.97 -16.06 35.89
N LYS A 275 -27.78 -17.10 35.66
CA LYS A 275 -27.81 -17.87 34.40
C LYS A 275 -28.10 -16.96 33.20
N THR A 276 -29.03 -16.01 33.36
CA THR A 276 -29.39 -15.05 32.31
C THR A 276 -28.22 -14.13 31.98
N LEU A 277 -27.62 -13.49 32.99
CA LEU A 277 -26.44 -12.62 32.82
C LEU A 277 -25.26 -13.37 32.20
N CYS A 278 -25.06 -14.63 32.57
CA CYS A 278 -24.02 -15.50 32.01
C CYS A 278 -24.26 -15.82 30.53
N ASN A 279 -25.48 -16.17 30.15
CA ASN A 279 -25.82 -16.45 28.75
C ASN A 279 -25.62 -15.21 27.87
N VAL A 280 -26.07 -14.04 28.33
CA VAL A 280 -25.88 -12.77 27.60
C VAL A 280 -24.39 -12.43 27.49
N SER A 281 -23.62 -12.57 28.58
CA SER A 281 -22.15 -12.38 28.53
C SER A 281 -21.49 -13.33 27.54
N LYS A 282 -21.93 -14.59 27.46
CA LYS A 282 -21.38 -15.59 26.54
C LYS A 282 -21.72 -15.24 25.09
N GLN A 283 -22.95 -14.81 24.82
CA GLN A 283 -23.38 -14.33 23.51
C GLN A 283 -22.53 -13.14 23.07
N LEU A 284 -22.25 -12.15 23.93
CA LEU A 284 -21.51 -10.94 23.54
C LEU A 284 -19.98 -11.12 23.48
N SER A 285 -19.43 -12.15 24.12
CA SER A 285 -17.98 -12.39 24.19
C SER A 285 -17.24 -12.51 22.84
N PRO A 286 -17.85 -12.96 21.72
CA PRO A 286 -17.20 -13.03 20.41
C PRO A 286 -17.18 -11.70 19.64
N LEU A 287 -17.88 -10.65 20.09
CA LEU A 287 -17.92 -9.37 19.36
C LEU A 287 -16.54 -8.76 19.06
N PRO A 288 -15.55 -8.79 19.98
CA PRO A 288 -14.21 -8.29 19.69
C PRO A 288 -13.53 -8.96 18.48
N SER A 289 -13.64 -10.29 18.34
CA SER A 289 -13.04 -10.98 17.19
C SER A 289 -13.74 -10.65 15.87
N VAL A 290 -15.06 -10.41 15.91
CA VAL A 290 -15.81 -9.91 14.75
C VAL A 290 -15.31 -8.52 14.33
N PHE A 291 -15.06 -7.64 15.29
CA PHE A 291 -14.52 -6.30 15.04
C PHE A 291 -13.10 -6.33 14.46
N ASP A 292 -12.25 -7.23 14.94
CA ASP A 292 -10.90 -7.45 14.38
C ASP A 292 -10.95 -7.96 12.94
N ALA A 293 -11.88 -8.88 12.64
CA ALA A 293 -12.09 -9.39 11.29
C ALA A 293 -12.57 -8.28 10.33
N LEU A 294 -13.51 -7.44 10.76
CA LEU A 294 -13.99 -6.28 9.97
C LEU A 294 -12.88 -5.25 9.74
N THR A 295 -12.02 -5.01 10.74
CA THR A 295 -10.86 -4.13 10.62
C THR A 295 -9.88 -4.66 9.59
N SER A 296 -9.55 -5.96 9.68
CA SER A 296 -8.63 -6.63 8.75
C SER A 296 -9.15 -6.57 7.31
N GLN A 297 -10.43 -6.91 7.11
CA GLN A 297 -11.08 -6.85 5.80
C GLN A 297 -11.06 -5.43 5.21
N THR A 298 -11.29 -4.40 6.03
CA THR A 298 -11.24 -3.00 5.60
C THR A 298 -9.83 -2.61 5.15
N LEU A 299 -8.80 -2.98 5.92
CA LEU A 299 -7.39 -2.68 5.60
C LEU A 299 -6.94 -3.38 4.32
N GLU A 300 -7.32 -4.63 4.12
CA GLU A 300 -7.02 -5.38 2.89
C GLU A 300 -7.60 -4.69 1.65
N ARG A 301 -8.86 -4.23 1.73
CA ARG A 301 -9.51 -3.51 0.61
C ARG A 301 -8.89 -2.15 0.33
N VAL A 302 -8.49 -1.40 1.36
CA VAL A 302 -7.75 -0.14 1.19
C VAL A 302 -6.39 -0.38 0.52
N ALA A 303 -5.67 -1.43 0.95
CA ALA A 303 -4.39 -1.80 0.36
C ALA A 303 -4.53 -2.26 -1.11
N GLU A 304 -5.59 -2.99 -1.43
CA GLU A 304 -5.93 -3.41 -2.78
C GLU A 304 -6.20 -2.20 -3.70
N ALA A 305 -7.06 -1.26 -3.28
CA ALA A 305 -7.31 -0.03 -4.03
C ALA A 305 -6.03 0.78 -4.28
N LYS A 306 -5.14 0.88 -3.27
CA LYS A 306 -3.84 1.54 -3.43
C LYS A 306 -2.98 0.86 -4.48
N LYS A 307 -2.88 -0.48 -4.42
CA LYS A 307 -2.11 -1.27 -5.38
C LYS A 307 -2.64 -1.08 -6.81
N LEU A 308 -3.96 -1.08 -6.99
CA LEU A 308 -4.60 -0.82 -8.27
C LEU A 308 -4.24 0.57 -8.82
N ALA A 309 -4.34 1.62 -8.00
CA ALA A 309 -3.96 2.97 -8.41
C ALA A 309 -2.49 3.08 -8.86
N GLU A 310 -1.55 2.42 -8.17
CA GLU A 310 -0.13 2.39 -8.56
C GLU A 310 0.11 1.58 -9.86
N ILE A 311 -0.63 0.48 -10.08
CA ILE A 311 -0.60 -0.25 -11.35
C ILE A 311 -1.10 0.65 -12.48
N GLY A 312 -2.24 1.33 -12.30
CA GLY A 312 -2.77 2.29 -13.26
C GLY A 312 -1.76 3.38 -13.60
N LYS A 313 -1.08 3.94 -12.60
CA LYS A 313 -0.02 4.96 -12.79
C LYS A 313 1.15 4.42 -13.61
N THR A 314 1.56 3.18 -13.36
CA THR A 314 2.60 2.51 -14.14
C THR A 314 2.17 2.36 -15.60
N TYR A 315 0.95 1.90 -15.86
CA TYR A 315 0.42 1.78 -17.23
C TYR A 315 0.31 3.13 -17.94
N THR A 316 -0.15 4.18 -17.26
CA THR A 316 -0.19 5.54 -17.84
C THR A 316 1.22 6.08 -18.12
N GLN A 317 2.22 5.76 -17.30
CA GLN A 317 3.61 6.10 -17.59
C GLN A 317 4.12 5.37 -18.84
N THR A 318 3.79 4.09 -19.00
CA THR A 318 4.10 3.32 -20.22
C THR A 318 3.44 3.92 -21.46
N ILE A 319 2.14 4.28 -21.37
CA ILE A 319 1.41 5.00 -22.44
C ILE A 319 2.15 6.28 -22.84
N LYS A 320 2.54 7.12 -21.87
CA LYS A 320 3.32 8.34 -22.13
C LYS A 320 4.68 8.03 -22.78
N GLY A 321 5.32 6.93 -22.38
CA GLY A 321 6.53 6.41 -23.00
C GLY A 321 6.33 6.07 -24.48
N TYR A 322 5.24 5.38 -24.83
CA TYR A 322 4.89 5.06 -26.21
C TYR A 322 4.70 6.32 -27.07
N THR A 323 3.93 7.30 -26.58
CA THR A 323 3.71 8.57 -27.29
C THR A 323 5.00 9.38 -27.45
N ALA A 324 5.85 9.41 -26.42
CA ALA A 324 7.12 10.14 -26.46
C ALA A 324 8.12 9.51 -27.45
N ALA A 325 8.19 8.18 -27.50
CA ALA A 325 9.04 7.46 -28.44
C ALA A 325 8.61 7.73 -29.90
N LEU A 326 7.30 7.69 -30.19
CA LEU A 326 6.81 7.98 -31.54
C LEU A 326 7.13 9.42 -31.96
N LYS A 327 6.91 10.41 -31.07
CA LYS A 327 7.28 11.81 -31.33
C LYS A 327 8.78 11.99 -31.58
N ALA A 328 9.62 11.26 -30.87
CA ALA A 328 11.07 11.33 -31.08
C ALA A 328 11.49 10.72 -32.42
N ALA A 329 10.85 9.63 -32.84
CA ALA A 329 11.16 8.93 -34.08
C ALA A 329 10.68 9.66 -35.34
N ALA A 330 9.54 10.36 -35.27
CA ALA A 330 8.91 11.04 -36.41
C ALA A 330 8.21 12.34 -35.98
N PRO A 331 8.97 13.41 -35.70
CA PRO A 331 8.47 14.62 -35.01
C PRO A 331 7.50 15.48 -35.82
N LEU A 332 7.63 15.50 -37.15
CA LEU A 332 6.86 16.40 -38.02
C LEU A 332 5.67 15.73 -38.71
N VAL A 333 5.38 14.46 -38.39
CA VAL A 333 4.24 13.78 -39.00
C VAL A 333 2.94 14.27 -38.34
N GLN A 334 2.17 15.06 -39.09
CA GLN A 334 0.77 15.32 -38.78
C GLN A 334 -0.04 14.06 -39.10
N PHE A 335 -0.44 13.32 -38.08
CA PHE A 335 -1.17 12.09 -38.28
C PHE A 335 -2.67 12.28 -38.01
N ALA A 336 -3.55 11.75 -38.87
CA ALA A 336 -4.90 11.36 -38.44
C ALA A 336 -4.83 10.32 -37.28
N PHE A 337 -3.78 9.51 -37.30
CA PHE A 337 -3.39 8.53 -36.29
C PHE A 337 -2.89 9.17 -34.96
N THR A 338 -2.36 10.40 -34.95
CA THR A 338 -2.02 11.12 -33.71
C THR A 338 -3.27 11.43 -32.92
N GLY A 339 -4.38 11.79 -33.58
CA GLY A 339 -5.66 11.98 -32.90
C GLY A 339 -6.08 10.72 -32.11
N LYS A 340 -5.93 9.53 -32.70
CA LYS A 340 -6.22 8.26 -32.02
C LYS A 340 -5.26 7.98 -30.86
N ILE A 341 -3.95 8.19 -31.05
CA ILE A 341 -2.94 8.01 -29.98
C ILE A 341 -3.17 8.96 -28.81
N PHE A 342 -3.40 10.25 -29.09
CA PHE A 342 -3.68 11.23 -28.05
C PHE A 342 -4.99 10.93 -27.33
N ASN A 343 -6.03 10.53 -28.07
CA ASN A 343 -7.29 10.10 -27.46
C ASN A 343 -7.10 8.90 -26.53
N ASP A 344 -6.36 7.85 -26.94
CA ASP A 344 -6.11 6.67 -26.10
C ASP A 344 -5.22 7.03 -24.87
N SER A 345 -4.27 7.96 -25.04
CA SER A 345 -3.45 8.50 -23.94
C SER A 345 -4.28 9.31 -22.94
N ASP A 346 -5.18 10.16 -23.43
CA ASP A 346 -6.09 10.96 -22.61
C ASP A 346 -7.12 10.08 -21.92
N LEU A 347 -7.62 9.03 -22.60
CA LEU A 347 -8.46 7.99 -22.00
C LEU A 347 -7.73 7.29 -20.85
N GLY A 348 -6.48 6.85 -21.06
CA GLY A 348 -5.68 6.22 -20.01
C GLY A 348 -5.46 7.13 -18.81
N THR A 349 -5.28 8.43 -19.05
CA THR A 349 -5.16 9.44 -17.98
C THR A 349 -6.50 9.70 -17.27
N PHE A 350 -7.60 9.68 -18.01
CA PHE A 350 -8.96 9.82 -17.47
C PHE A 350 -9.29 8.64 -16.52
N HIS A 351 -9.06 7.42 -16.98
CA HIS A 351 -9.30 6.21 -16.19
C HIS A 351 -8.39 6.12 -14.95
N LEU A 352 -7.11 6.55 -15.06
CA LEU A 352 -6.23 6.68 -13.88
C LEU A 352 -6.82 7.64 -12.83
N LYS A 353 -7.36 8.79 -13.23
CA LYS A 353 -8.01 9.71 -12.29
C LYS A 353 -9.22 9.07 -11.62
N GLY A 354 -9.98 8.24 -12.36
CA GLY A 354 -11.06 7.41 -11.81
C GLY A 354 -10.57 6.47 -10.71
N ALA A 355 -9.51 5.69 -10.98
CA ALA A 355 -8.90 4.78 -10.01
C ALA A 355 -8.34 5.53 -8.78
N GLU A 356 -7.65 6.67 -8.97
CA GLU A 356 -7.14 7.49 -7.87
C GLU A 356 -8.26 8.13 -7.03
N ALA A 357 -9.39 8.48 -7.64
CA ALA A 357 -10.57 9.00 -6.94
C ALA A 357 -11.21 7.89 -6.09
N ALA A 358 -11.39 6.69 -6.66
CA ALA A 358 -11.89 5.52 -5.94
C ALA A 358 -10.98 5.14 -4.76
N TYR A 359 -9.66 5.14 -4.95
CA TYR A 359 -8.71 4.92 -3.84
C TYR A 359 -8.83 5.96 -2.72
N ARG A 360 -8.94 7.26 -3.08
CA ARG A 360 -9.14 8.32 -2.09
C ARG A 360 -10.44 8.15 -1.32
N GLU A 361 -11.52 7.83 -2.01
CA GLU A 361 -12.82 7.53 -1.39
C GLU A 361 -12.71 6.34 -0.43
N VAL A 362 -12.17 5.20 -0.88
CA VAL A 362 -11.95 4.01 -0.06
C VAL A 362 -11.10 4.30 1.18
N THR A 363 -10.08 5.15 1.05
CA THR A 363 -9.21 5.52 2.19
C THR A 363 -9.97 6.34 3.23
N VAL A 364 -10.71 7.37 2.81
CA VAL A 364 -11.51 8.22 3.72
C VAL A 364 -12.57 7.38 4.43
N ILE A 365 -13.27 6.54 3.67
CA ILE A 365 -14.33 5.68 4.20
C ILE A 365 -13.74 4.60 5.12
N GLY A 366 -12.61 3.98 4.74
CA GLY A 366 -11.94 2.95 5.54
C GLY A 366 -11.44 3.47 6.89
N ASN A 367 -10.94 4.70 6.95
CA ASN A 367 -10.58 5.35 8.21
C ASN A 367 -11.81 5.55 9.11
N ARG A 368 -12.93 5.98 8.55
CA ARG A 368 -14.19 6.12 9.30
C ARG A 368 -14.69 4.78 9.84
N VAL A 369 -14.63 3.71 9.03
CA VAL A 369 -14.99 2.35 9.47
C VAL A 369 -14.12 1.91 10.64
N LYS A 370 -12.81 2.18 10.59
CA LYS A 370 -11.89 1.86 11.68
C LYS A 370 -12.26 2.60 12.97
N ASP A 371 -12.62 3.88 12.88
CA ASP A 371 -13.07 4.66 14.03
C ASP A 371 -14.40 4.12 14.60
N ASP A 372 -15.37 3.81 13.73
CA ASP A 372 -16.65 3.21 14.13
C ASP A 372 -16.44 1.84 14.81
N ILE A 373 -15.52 1.00 14.31
CA ILE A 373 -15.17 -0.29 14.93
C ILE A 373 -14.53 -0.11 16.29
N ARG A 374 -13.64 0.88 16.45
CA ARG A 374 -13.02 1.19 17.74
C ARG A 374 -14.07 1.58 18.78
N GLU A 375 -14.99 2.49 18.43
CA GLU A 375 -16.09 2.90 19.32
C GLU A 375 -17.00 1.72 19.72
N MET A 376 -17.32 0.83 18.76
CA MET A 376 -18.07 -0.40 19.05
C MET A 376 -17.32 -1.35 19.98
N SER A 377 -16.00 -1.49 19.79
CA SER A 377 -15.15 -2.34 20.63
C SER A 377 -15.09 -1.82 22.07
N GLU A 378 -14.94 -0.51 22.26
CA GLU A 378 -14.99 0.14 23.57
C GLU A 378 -16.36 -0.10 24.25
N SER A 379 -17.46 0.14 23.54
CA SER A 379 -18.82 -0.10 24.05
C SER A 379 -19.09 -1.58 24.39
N ALA A 380 -18.57 -2.51 23.59
CA ALA A 380 -18.71 -3.95 23.84
C ALA A 380 -17.89 -4.39 25.06
N ALA A 381 -16.69 -3.85 25.23
CA ALA A 381 -15.86 -4.09 26.41
C ALA A 381 -16.53 -3.57 27.69
N GLU A 382 -17.12 -2.37 27.64
CA GLU A 382 -17.90 -1.82 28.75
C GLU A 382 -19.12 -2.67 29.10
N ALA A 383 -19.90 -3.08 28.09
CA ALA A 383 -21.07 -3.95 28.28
C ALA A 383 -20.69 -5.31 28.89
N LEU A 384 -19.63 -5.95 28.38
CA LEU A 384 -19.11 -7.22 28.91
C LEU A 384 -18.58 -7.08 30.34
N LYS A 385 -17.86 -6.00 30.64
CA LYS A 385 -17.37 -5.70 31.99
C LYS A 385 -18.55 -5.55 32.96
N TYR A 386 -19.55 -4.75 32.59
CA TYR A 386 -20.76 -4.54 33.37
C TYR A 386 -21.49 -5.87 33.67
N LEU A 387 -21.75 -6.68 32.64
CA LEU A 387 -22.42 -7.98 32.78
C LEU A 387 -21.68 -8.94 33.71
N ARG A 388 -20.35 -9.01 33.59
CA ARG A 388 -19.51 -9.87 34.44
C ARG A 388 -19.50 -9.39 35.89
N GLU A 389 -19.43 -8.08 36.12
CA GLU A 389 -19.51 -7.50 37.47
C GLU A 389 -20.86 -7.76 38.13
N GLN A 390 -21.98 -7.59 37.40
CA GLN A 390 -23.31 -7.90 37.93
C GLN A 390 -23.49 -9.40 38.18
N SER A 391 -23.09 -10.26 37.24
CA SER A 391 -23.15 -11.72 37.41
C SER A 391 -22.40 -12.18 38.66
N ALA A 392 -21.20 -11.61 38.90
CA ALA A 392 -20.41 -11.90 40.09
C ALA A 392 -21.08 -11.38 41.38
N LYS A 393 -21.74 -10.22 41.34
CA LYS A 393 -22.49 -9.67 42.48
C LYS A 393 -23.69 -10.55 42.85
N VAL A 394 -24.46 -10.98 41.86
CA VAL A 394 -25.61 -11.90 42.03
C VAL A 394 -25.14 -13.24 42.59
N ALA A 395 -24.05 -13.80 42.06
CA ALA A 395 -23.47 -15.05 42.56
C ALA A 395 -23.06 -14.96 44.03
N ARG A 396 -22.35 -13.89 44.43
CA ARG A 396 -21.98 -13.68 45.85
C ARG A 396 -23.20 -13.60 46.77
N ARG A 397 -24.27 -12.92 46.32
CA ARG A 397 -25.51 -12.81 47.09
C ARG A 397 -26.23 -14.16 47.24
N ALA A 398 -26.30 -14.94 46.17
CA ALA A 398 -26.89 -16.28 46.21
C ALA A 398 -26.10 -17.24 47.12
N THR A 399 -24.76 -17.16 47.08
CA THR A 399 -23.85 -17.92 47.96
C THR A 399 -24.09 -17.60 49.43
N ALA A 400 -24.16 -16.31 49.81
CA ALA A 400 -24.36 -15.89 51.20
C ALA A 400 -25.68 -16.41 51.81
N ILE A 401 -26.72 -16.65 51.00
CA ILE A 401 -28.01 -17.20 51.46
C ILE A 401 -27.97 -18.75 51.50
N SER A 402 -27.13 -19.38 50.68
CA SER A 402 -27.15 -20.85 50.44
C SER A 402 -26.21 -21.68 51.34
N GLU A 403 -25.30 -21.05 52.10
CA GLU A 403 -24.30 -21.74 52.97
C GLU A 403 -24.92 -22.68 54.03
N ARG A 404 -26.24 -22.65 54.24
CA ARG A 404 -26.97 -23.56 55.16
C ARG A 404 -27.84 -24.62 54.48
N GLY A 405 -27.33 -25.24 53.42
CA GLY A 405 -27.84 -26.54 52.94
C GLY A 405 -28.57 -26.53 51.61
N ILE A 406 -28.41 -25.51 50.77
CA ILE A 406 -28.92 -25.52 49.39
C ILE A 406 -27.75 -25.85 48.44
N LYS A 407 -27.78 -27.05 47.83
CA LYS A 407 -26.78 -27.54 46.85
C LYS A 407 -26.87 -26.82 45.50
N SER A 408 -26.60 -25.51 45.42
CA SER A 408 -26.63 -24.75 44.14
C SER A 408 -25.28 -24.20 43.67
N PHE A 409 -24.17 -24.47 44.38
CA PHE A 409 -22.85 -23.88 44.07
C PHE A 409 -22.31 -24.14 42.66
N ASN A 410 -22.66 -25.25 42.02
CA ASN A 410 -22.23 -25.53 40.64
C ASN A 410 -23.01 -24.70 39.60
N GLU A 411 -24.20 -24.19 39.93
CA GLU A 411 -25.03 -23.38 39.03
C GLU A 411 -24.63 -21.90 38.99
N LEU A 412 -23.70 -21.49 39.86
CA LEU A 412 -23.19 -20.12 39.99
C LEU A 412 -21.82 -19.92 39.31
N LYS A 413 -21.43 -20.87 38.43
CA LYS A 413 -20.25 -20.75 37.58
C LYS A 413 -20.66 -20.31 36.19
N CYS A 414 -20.08 -19.20 35.76
CA CYS A 414 -20.18 -18.67 34.41
C CYS A 414 -19.07 -19.29 33.57
N ASP A 415 -19.34 -20.39 32.85
CA ASP A 415 -18.33 -20.99 31.96
C ASP A 415 -18.06 -20.04 30.79
N THR A 416 -16.91 -19.37 30.83
CA THR A 416 -16.38 -18.50 29.77
C THR A 416 -15.78 -19.33 28.65
N THR A 417 -16.53 -20.30 28.10
CA THR A 417 -16.12 -20.95 26.86
C THR A 417 -16.39 -19.99 25.70
N GLU A 418 -15.29 -19.47 25.15
CA GLU A 418 -15.23 -18.65 23.93
C GLU A 418 -15.91 -19.38 22.79
N GLY A 419 -17.15 -18.99 22.47
CA GLY A 419 -17.81 -19.43 21.25
C GLY A 419 -17.20 -18.68 20.07
N THR A 420 -16.67 -19.40 19.08
CA THR A 420 -16.31 -18.83 17.78
C THR A 420 -17.59 -18.48 17.01
N VAL A 421 -18.00 -17.21 17.02
CA VAL A 421 -19.11 -16.71 16.19
C VAL A 421 -18.56 -16.01 14.96
N MET A 422 -19.06 -16.40 13.79
CA MET A 422 -18.74 -15.74 12.52
C MET A 422 -19.35 -14.34 12.43
N PRO A 423 -18.75 -13.40 11.68
CA PRO A 423 -19.20 -12.01 11.55
C PRO A 423 -20.68 -11.83 11.16
N VAL A 424 -21.27 -12.79 10.44
CA VAL A 424 -22.68 -12.76 10.00
C VAL A 424 -23.65 -12.90 11.19
N GLY A 425 -23.24 -13.59 12.27
CA GLY A 425 -24.06 -13.83 13.45
C GLY A 425 -24.12 -12.66 14.44
N ALA A 426 -23.21 -11.68 14.37
CA ALA A 426 -23.07 -10.65 15.40
C ALA A 426 -24.32 -9.79 15.65
N THR A 427 -25.11 -9.51 14.61
CA THR A 427 -26.38 -8.77 14.78
C THR A 427 -27.43 -9.63 15.47
N ALA A 428 -27.57 -10.90 15.05
CA ALA A 428 -28.47 -11.86 15.69
C ALA A 428 -28.07 -12.11 17.15
N THR A 429 -26.76 -12.14 17.44
CA THR A 429 -26.21 -12.25 18.79
C THR A 429 -26.59 -11.05 19.67
N ILE A 430 -26.55 -9.82 19.13
CA ILE A 430 -26.97 -8.61 19.86
C ILE A 430 -28.50 -8.56 20.01
N ASP A 431 -29.25 -8.99 18.99
CA ASP A 431 -30.72 -9.06 19.03
C ASP A 431 -31.21 -10.09 20.05
N GLU A 432 -30.66 -11.32 20.03
CA GLU A 432 -30.95 -12.34 21.03
C GLU A 432 -30.59 -11.85 22.43
N ALA A 433 -29.40 -11.27 22.61
CA ALA A 433 -28.98 -10.70 23.89
C ALA A 433 -29.96 -9.61 24.38
N SER A 434 -30.38 -8.72 23.49
CA SER A 434 -31.32 -7.64 23.80
C SER A 434 -32.72 -8.14 24.13
N GLU A 435 -33.21 -9.17 23.43
CA GLU A 435 -34.50 -9.81 23.72
C GLU A 435 -34.48 -10.56 25.06
N TYR A 436 -33.40 -11.29 25.34
CA TYR A 436 -33.19 -11.97 26.63
C TYR A 436 -33.17 -10.96 27.79
N LEU A 437 -32.49 -9.82 27.63
CA LEU A 437 -32.46 -8.74 28.63
C LEU A 437 -33.82 -8.07 28.80
N GLY A 438 -34.58 -7.86 27.73
CA GLY A 438 -35.91 -7.23 27.78
C GLY A 438 -36.93 -8.00 28.63
N LYS A 439 -36.70 -9.31 28.85
CA LYS A 439 -37.55 -10.17 29.68
C LYS A 439 -37.14 -10.19 31.15
N HIS A 440 -35.90 -9.82 31.48
CA HIS A 440 -35.31 -9.98 32.81
C HIS A 440 -34.44 -8.76 33.18
N VAL A 441 -35.02 -7.85 33.97
CA VAL A 441 -34.40 -6.69 34.67
C VAL A 441 -33.25 -6.01 33.92
N VAL A 442 -33.57 -4.96 33.16
CA VAL A 442 -32.60 -4.18 32.38
C VAL A 442 -32.02 -3.03 33.21
N VAL A 443 -30.72 -2.80 33.05
CA VAL A 443 -30.06 -1.53 33.35
C VAL A 443 -29.93 -0.73 32.06
N GLU A 444 -30.51 0.48 32.02
CA GLU A 444 -30.60 1.37 30.85
C GLU A 444 -29.27 1.50 30.08
N ASP A 445 -28.14 1.58 30.81
CA ASP A 445 -26.80 1.73 30.21
C ASP A 445 -26.39 0.54 29.32
N LEU A 446 -26.71 -0.69 29.73
CA LEU A 446 -26.41 -1.89 28.94
C LEU A 446 -27.23 -1.90 27.64
N LYS A 447 -28.51 -1.55 27.72
CA LYS A 447 -29.40 -1.45 26.55
C LYS A 447 -28.92 -0.38 25.57
N ARG A 448 -28.47 0.77 26.09
CA ARG A 448 -27.90 1.85 25.30
C ARG A 448 -26.66 1.40 24.54
N ASN A 449 -25.72 0.73 25.22
CA ASN A 449 -24.48 0.23 24.60
C ASN A 449 -24.77 -0.82 23.53
N LEU A 450 -25.68 -1.77 23.78
CA LEU A 450 -26.06 -2.77 22.78
C LEU A 450 -26.73 -2.16 21.54
N THR A 451 -27.62 -1.19 21.74
CA THR A 451 -28.29 -0.46 20.65
C THR A 451 -27.27 0.34 19.83
N PHE A 452 -26.30 0.98 20.49
CA PHE A 452 -25.21 1.70 19.83
C PHE A 452 -24.36 0.77 18.95
N ILE A 453 -23.92 -0.37 19.50
CA ILE A 453 -23.14 -1.38 18.76
C ILE A 453 -23.94 -1.88 17.56
N GLN A 454 -25.22 -2.20 17.73
CA GLN A 454 -26.07 -2.70 16.65
C GLN A 454 -26.20 -1.68 15.50
N SER A 455 -26.48 -0.43 15.83
CA SER A 455 -26.63 0.66 14.85
C SER A 455 -25.33 0.88 14.06
N LYS A 456 -24.20 0.98 14.77
CA LYS A 456 -22.88 1.18 14.18
C LYS A 456 -22.42 -0.03 13.36
N LEU A 457 -22.73 -1.26 13.80
CA LEU A 457 -22.37 -2.49 13.08
C LEU A 457 -23.11 -2.58 11.75
N LYS A 458 -24.41 -2.24 11.74
CA LYS A 458 -25.21 -2.16 10.51
C LYS A 458 -24.63 -1.11 9.55
N GLY A 459 -24.35 0.10 10.05
CA GLY A 459 -23.72 1.16 9.26
C GLY A 459 -22.35 0.74 8.71
N THR A 460 -21.53 0.07 9.52
CA THR A 460 -20.20 -0.42 9.12
C THR A 460 -20.28 -1.42 7.97
N ARG A 461 -21.24 -2.36 8.00
CA ARG A 461 -21.45 -3.32 6.90
C ARG A 461 -21.89 -2.64 5.62
N GLU A 462 -22.86 -1.73 5.69
CA GLU A 462 -23.31 -0.96 4.52
C GLU A 462 -22.17 -0.13 3.90
N VAL A 463 -21.29 0.39 4.74
CA VAL A 463 -20.11 1.15 4.31
C VAL A 463 -19.03 0.23 3.72
N LEU A 464 -18.82 -0.96 4.28
CA LEU A 464 -17.89 -1.96 3.74
C LEU A 464 -18.33 -2.44 2.34
N ASP A 465 -19.63 -2.57 2.10
CA ASP A 465 -20.17 -2.85 0.76
C ASP A 465 -19.85 -1.72 -0.24
N LYS A 466 -19.88 -0.45 0.22
CA LYS A 466 -19.44 0.68 -0.61
C LYS A 466 -17.94 0.61 -0.90
N ILE A 467 -17.11 0.27 0.09
CA ILE A 467 -15.67 0.04 -0.12
C ILE A 467 -15.45 -1.03 -1.19
N ASN A 468 -16.13 -2.17 -1.08
CA ASN A 468 -16.02 -3.25 -2.07
C ASN A 468 -16.41 -2.76 -3.47
N LYS A 469 -17.51 -2.00 -3.59
CA LYS A 469 -17.93 -1.42 -4.88
C LYS A 469 -16.89 -0.44 -5.45
N SER A 470 -16.32 0.44 -4.63
CA SER A 470 -15.29 1.38 -5.08
C SER A 470 -13.98 0.68 -5.45
N VAL A 471 -13.62 -0.44 -4.79
CA VAL A 471 -12.49 -1.29 -5.20
C VAL A 471 -12.75 -1.93 -6.56
N GLU A 472 -13.93 -2.50 -6.80
CA GLU A 472 -14.29 -3.08 -8.11
C GLU A 472 -14.33 -2.01 -9.21
N LEU A 473 -14.81 -0.80 -8.91
CA LEU A 473 -14.70 0.34 -9.82
C LEU A 473 -13.24 0.67 -10.12
N SER A 474 -12.38 0.79 -9.11
CA SER A 474 -10.95 1.03 -9.30
C SER A 474 -10.29 -0.04 -10.17
N LYS A 475 -10.71 -1.30 -10.03
CA LYS A 475 -10.22 -2.42 -10.84
C LYS A 475 -10.65 -2.27 -12.30
N ALA A 476 -11.93 -2.00 -12.55
CA ALA A 476 -12.45 -1.75 -13.90
C ALA A 476 -11.76 -0.55 -14.58
N GLU A 477 -11.50 0.52 -13.83
CA GLU A 477 -10.74 1.69 -14.32
C GLU A 477 -9.31 1.30 -14.71
N VAL A 478 -8.59 0.54 -13.88
CA VAL A 478 -7.23 0.08 -14.18
C VAL A 478 -7.20 -0.88 -15.37
N ASP A 479 -8.18 -1.78 -15.47
CA ASP A 479 -8.34 -2.68 -16.63
C ASP A 479 -8.57 -1.86 -17.91
N ALA A 480 -9.34 -0.77 -17.85
CA ALA A 480 -9.50 0.15 -18.97
C ALA A 480 -8.18 0.86 -19.35
N VAL A 481 -7.35 1.25 -18.37
CA VAL A 481 -6.00 1.77 -18.63
C VAL A 481 -5.13 0.71 -19.31
N ASP A 482 -5.18 -0.55 -18.88
CA ASP A 482 -4.42 -1.64 -19.50
C ASP A 482 -4.86 -1.89 -20.95
N VAL A 483 -6.17 -1.88 -21.22
CA VAL A 483 -6.72 -1.99 -22.58
C VAL A 483 -6.24 -0.82 -23.45
N ALA A 484 -6.26 0.42 -22.94
CA ALA A 484 -5.75 1.57 -23.66
C ALA A 484 -4.24 1.44 -23.95
N LYS A 485 -3.46 0.99 -22.96
CA LYS A 485 -2.02 0.73 -23.09
C LYS A 485 -1.74 -0.32 -24.17
N ASN A 486 -2.42 -1.46 -24.14
CA ASN A 486 -2.22 -2.55 -25.10
C ASN A 486 -2.64 -2.16 -26.52
N LYS A 487 -3.76 -1.44 -26.67
CA LYS A 487 -4.18 -0.88 -27.98
C LYS A 487 -3.15 0.10 -28.52
N LEU A 488 -2.65 0.99 -27.67
CA LEU A 488 -1.64 1.97 -28.05
C LEU A 488 -0.31 1.30 -28.42
N GLU A 489 0.11 0.28 -27.69
CA GLU A 489 1.32 -0.49 -27.98
C GLU A 489 1.29 -1.09 -29.39
N ILE A 490 0.20 -1.78 -29.74
CA ILE A 490 0.00 -2.39 -31.06
C ILE A 490 0.04 -1.30 -32.15
N ALA A 491 -0.71 -0.23 -31.95
CA ALA A 491 -0.76 0.88 -32.89
C ALA A 491 0.64 1.50 -33.10
N VAL A 492 1.34 1.82 -32.01
CA VAL A 492 2.69 2.39 -32.05
C VAL A 492 3.66 1.41 -32.73
N ARG A 493 3.55 0.10 -32.48
CA ARG A 493 4.36 -0.92 -33.15
C ARG A 493 4.16 -0.93 -34.67
N GLU A 494 2.90 -0.96 -35.13
CA GLU A 494 2.56 -0.94 -36.56
C GLU A 494 3.10 0.33 -37.24
N GLU A 495 2.99 1.47 -36.54
CA GLU A 495 3.47 2.74 -37.05
C GLU A 495 4.99 2.80 -37.12
N PHE A 496 5.70 2.30 -36.11
CA PHE A 496 7.17 2.16 -36.16
C PHE A 496 7.61 1.26 -37.32
N VAL A 497 6.93 0.14 -37.58
CA VAL A 497 7.25 -0.72 -38.74
C VAL A 497 7.06 0.03 -40.05
N ARG A 498 5.94 0.73 -40.21
CA ARG A 498 5.63 1.53 -41.41
C ARG A 498 6.68 2.62 -41.63
N LYS A 499 6.99 3.37 -40.57
CA LYS A 499 7.97 4.46 -40.60
C LYS A 499 9.38 3.96 -40.82
N ARG A 500 9.75 2.80 -40.27
CA ARG A 500 11.03 2.16 -40.56
C ARG A 500 11.15 1.86 -42.05
N LYS A 501 10.11 1.31 -42.67
CA LYS A 501 10.09 1.03 -44.11
C LYS A 501 10.30 2.29 -44.95
N GLU A 502 9.55 3.36 -44.63
CA GLU A 502 9.70 4.67 -45.29
C GLU A 502 11.12 5.24 -45.14
N LEU A 503 11.72 5.17 -43.94
CA LEU A 503 13.10 5.61 -43.71
C LEU A 503 14.11 4.75 -44.48
N CYS A 504 13.89 3.44 -44.59
CA CYS A 504 14.74 2.56 -45.37
C CYS A 504 14.66 2.81 -46.87
N ASP A 505 13.48 3.19 -47.38
CA ASP A 505 13.34 3.65 -48.76
C ASP A 505 14.16 4.93 -48.99
N VAL A 506 14.17 5.88 -48.05
CA VAL A 506 15.03 7.08 -48.13
C VAL A 506 16.52 6.70 -48.21
N VAL A 507 16.98 5.78 -47.35
CA VAL A 507 18.38 5.29 -47.36
C VAL A 507 18.73 4.64 -48.70
N LYS A 508 17.84 3.79 -49.23
CA LYS A 508 18.02 3.13 -50.53
C LYS A 508 18.15 4.15 -51.67
N HIS A 509 17.30 5.16 -51.71
CA HIS A 509 17.36 6.21 -52.73
C HIS A 509 18.60 7.10 -52.58
N LEU A 510 19.01 7.43 -51.36
CA LEU A 510 20.28 8.15 -51.13
C LEU A 510 21.47 7.37 -51.69
N ASN A 511 21.52 6.06 -51.46
CA ASN A 511 22.56 5.20 -52.03
C ASN A 511 22.53 5.16 -53.56
N ALA A 512 21.35 5.16 -54.17
CA ALA A 512 21.20 5.26 -55.62
C ALA A 512 21.73 6.58 -56.18
N VAL A 513 21.44 7.71 -55.52
CA VAL A 513 21.95 9.03 -55.95
C VAL A 513 23.45 9.16 -55.74
N LYS A 514 24.02 8.57 -54.68
CA LYS A 514 25.48 8.46 -54.51
C LYS A 514 26.13 7.67 -55.64
N SER A 515 25.51 6.56 -56.05
CA SER A 515 25.99 5.80 -57.21
C SER A 515 25.95 6.65 -58.50
N HIS A 516 24.91 7.46 -58.68
CA HIS A 516 24.87 8.44 -59.77
C HIS A 516 25.95 9.52 -59.65
N HIS A 517 26.25 10.02 -58.44
CA HIS A 517 27.36 10.95 -58.23
C HIS A 517 28.71 10.34 -58.63
N ASN A 518 28.94 9.05 -58.35
CA ASN A 518 30.17 8.37 -58.79
C ASN A 518 30.33 8.37 -60.33
N SER A 519 29.23 8.45 -61.09
CA SER A 519 29.30 8.60 -62.56
C SER A 519 29.63 10.02 -63.02
N LEU A 520 29.41 11.05 -62.17
CA LEU A 520 29.78 12.43 -62.48
C LEU A 520 31.29 12.61 -62.63
N GLU A 521 32.11 11.79 -61.96
CA GLU A 521 33.57 11.81 -62.15
C GLU A 521 33.94 11.44 -63.59
N ALA A 522 33.32 10.39 -64.13
CA ALA A 522 33.53 9.97 -65.52
C ALA A 522 33.02 11.03 -66.51
N ARG A 523 31.87 11.64 -66.25
CA ARG A 523 31.31 12.71 -67.08
C ARG A 523 32.11 14.01 -67.00
N ALA A 524 32.72 14.32 -65.86
CA ALA A 524 33.62 15.47 -65.73
C ALA A 524 34.89 15.26 -66.56
N ARG A 525 35.42 14.03 -66.59
CA ARG A 525 36.53 13.66 -67.50
C ARG A 525 36.14 13.80 -68.98
N GLU A 526 34.88 13.52 -69.32
CA GLU A 526 34.37 13.78 -70.67
C GLU A 526 34.45 15.27 -71.02
N VAL A 527 34.01 16.17 -70.14
CA VAL A 527 34.16 17.64 -70.34
C VAL A 527 35.63 18.02 -70.52
N GLN A 528 36.53 17.48 -69.71
CA GLN A 528 37.97 17.72 -69.84
C GLN A 528 38.53 17.23 -71.17
N SER A 529 38.06 16.07 -71.65
CA SER A 529 38.42 15.54 -72.96
C SER A 529 37.99 16.49 -74.08
N GLU A 530 36.77 17.04 -74.03
CA GLU A 530 36.27 18.01 -75.02
C GLU A 530 37.11 19.30 -75.03
N VAL A 531 37.58 19.77 -73.87
CA VAL A 531 38.52 20.91 -73.80
C VAL A 531 39.86 20.58 -74.45
N GLN A 532 40.40 19.39 -74.19
CA GLN A 532 41.66 18.95 -74.79
C GLN A 532 41.54 18.78 -76.31
N GLU A 533 40.41 18.25 -76.80
CA GLU A 533 40.13 18.16 -78.24
C GLU A 533 40.03 19.54 -78.88
N ALA A 534 39.28 20.47 -78.29
CA ALA A 534 39.18 21.84 -78.78
C ALA A 534 40.56 22.52 -78.88
N LYS A 535 41.44 22.32 -77.88
CA LYS A 535 42.82 22.82 -77.90
C LYS A 535 43.66 22.20 -79.02
N LYS A 536 43.54 20.89 -79.26
CA LYS A 536 44.20 20.24 -80.41
C LYS A 536 43.77 20.86 -81.74
N TYR A 537 42.48 21.19 -81.89
CA TYR A 537 41.98 21.86 -83.09
C TYR A 537 42.52 23.28 -83.23
N GLU A 538 42.69 24.02 -82.12
CA GLU A 538 43.34 25.33 -82.10
C GLU A 538 44.82 25.25 -82.52
N GLU A 539 45.59 24.36 -81.89
CA GLU A 539 47.01 24.17 -82.21
C GLU A 539 47.19 23.76 -83.67
N SER A 540 46.39 22.80 -84.15
CA SER A 540 46.40 22.37 -85.55
C SER A 540 46.04 23.54 -86.48
N ALA A 541 44.98 24.30 -86.20
CA ALA A 541 44.60 25.44 -87.02
C ALA A 541 45.62 26.58 -86.98
N GLY A 542 46.33 26.77 -85.86
CA GLY A 542 47.39 27.75 -85.71
C GLY A 542 48.57 27.47 -86.62
N ALA A 543 49.04 26.22 -86.65
CA ALA A 543 50.07 25.77 -87.57
C ALA A 543 49.64 25.96 -89.05
N GLU A 544 48.37 25.68 -89.35
CA GLU A 544 47.83 25.88 -90.71
C GLU A 544 47.71 27.38 -91.07
N ALA A 545 47.34 28.23 -90.13
CA ALA A 545 47.27 29.68 -90.30
C ALA A 545 48.65 30.30 -90.56
N GLU A 546 49.71 29.84 -89.89
CA GLU A 546 51.09 30.25 -90.16
C GLU A 546 51.52 29.90 -91.59
N LEU A 547 51.16 28.70 -92.06
CA LEU A 547 51.43 28.27 -93.43
C LEU A 547 50.63 29.10 -94.45
N ILE A 548 49.36 29.42 -94.16
CA ILE A 548 48.56 30.34 -94.97
C ILE A 548 49.28 31.68 -95.12
N GLN A 549 49.72 32.30 -94.02
CA GLN A 549 50.46 33.56 -94.07
C GLN A 549 51.73 33.48 -94.92
N LYS A 550 52.47 32.37 -94.81
CA LYS A 550 53.66 32.12 -95.65
C LYS A 550 53.29 32.02 -97.14
N TYR A 551 52.20 31.33 -97.48
CA TYR A 551 51.75 31.24 -98.88
C TYR A 551 51.23 32.59 -99.40
N VAL A 552 50.51 33.37 -98.60
CA VAL A 552 50.07 34.72 -98.97
C VAL A 552 51.28 35.62 -99.26
N LYS A 553 52.30 35.63 -98.40
CA LYS A 553 53.54 36.41 -98.64
C LYS A 553 54.23 36.00 -99.95
N ASN A 554 54.35 34.69 -100.20
CA ASN A 554 54.90 34.18 -101.45
C ASN A 554 54.06 34.60 -102.65
N PHE A 555 52.72 34.55 -102.53
CA PHE A 555 51.80 34.99 -103.57
C PHE A 555 51.97 36.49 -103.90
N VAL A 556 52.08 37.35 -102.88
CA VAL A 556 52.34 38.78 -103.07
C VAL A 556 53.65 39.03 -103.81
N SER A 557 54.73 38.30 -103.47
CA SER A 557 56.01 38.39 -104.19
C SER A 557 55.90 37.91 -105.65
N THR A 558 55.09 36.89 -105.89
CA THR A 558 54.82 36.31 -107.21
C THR A 558 54.05 37.33 -108.07
N GLY A 559 53.00 37.94 -107.54
CA GLY A 559 52.26 39.02 -108.22
C GLY A 559 53.11 40.24 -108.56
N ALA A 560 54.05 40.63 -107.68
CA ALA A 560 54.99 41.72 -107.98
C ALA A 560 55.91 41.38 -109.18
N ARG A 561 56.36 40.13 -109.29
CA ARG A 561 57.15 39.66 -110.45
C ARG A 561 56.33 39.64 -111.74
N THR A 562 55.08 39.16 -111.71
CA THR A 562 54.19 39.22 -112.89
C THR A 562 54.03 40.66 -113.34
N LYS A 563 53.73 41.59 -112.42
CA LYS A 563 53.57 43.02 -112.75
C LYS A 563 54.84 43.61 -113.37
N ALA A 564 56.01 43.27 -112.84
CA ALA A 564 57.29 43.69 -113.44
C ALA A 564 57.51 43.08 -114.83
N ALA A 565 57.12 41.82 -115.05
CA ALA A 565 57.16 41.19 -116.37
C ALA A 565 56.22 41.88 -117.38
N VAL A 566 54.97 42.17 -116.99
CA VAL A 566 54.02 42.93 -117.83
C VAL A 566 54.58 44.30 -118.20
N VAL A 567 55.12 45.05 -117.22
CA VAL A 567 55.73 46.36 -117.49
C VAL A 567 56.90 46.25 -118.46
N ARG A 568 57.77 45.25 -118.30
CA ARG A 568 58.88 44.98 -119.23
C ARG A 568 58.38 44.64 -120.63
N ALA A 569 57.38 43.78 -120.76
CA ALA A 569 56.81 43.36 -122.04
C ALA A 569 56.14 44.53 -122.78
N MET A 570 55.32 45.31 -122.07
CA MET A 570 54.67 46.51 -122.61
C MET A 570 55.68 47.59 -122.99
N GLY A 571 56.74 47.77 -122.19
CA GLY A 571 57.86 48.66 -122.53
C GLY A 571 58.55 48.22 -123.82
N ALA A 572 58.78 46.91 -124.00
CA ALA A 572 59.38 46.36 -125.21
C ALA A 572 58.47 46.54 -126.44
N CYS A 573 57.16 46.31 -126.33
CA CYS A 573 56.19 46.60 -127.40
C CYS A 573 56.23 48.07 -127.83
N ARG A 574 56.16 49.03 -126.88
CA ARG A 574 56.25 50.47 -127.20
C ARG A 574 57.57 50.85 -127.88
N ALA A 575 58.68 50.27 -127.41
CA ALA A 575 59.99 50.49 -128.03
C ALA A 575 60.05 49.93 -129.46
N ALA A 576 59.45 48.76 -129.69
CA ALA A 576 59.32 48.16 -131.02
C ALA A 576 58.44 49.02 -131.94
N GLU A 577 57.25 49.47 -131.49
CA GLU A 577 56.37 50.35 -132.25
C GLU A 577 57.05 51.68 -132.65
N ALA A 578 57.81 52.28 -131.74
CA ALA A 578 58.57 53.50 -132.03
C ALA A 578 59.68 53.29 -133.08
N GLY A 579 60.26 52.09 -133.14
CA GLY A 579 61.32 51.73 -134.11
C GLY A 579 60.83 51.47 -135.53
N VAL A 580 59.51 51.40 -135.77
CA VAL A 580 58.90 51.08 -137.07
C VAL A 580 58.73 52.29 -137.97
N ALA A 581 58.94 53.51 -137.45
CA ALA A 581 58.54 54.76 -138.11
C ALA A 581 59.11 55.00 -139.54
N GLU A 582 60.13 54.26 -140.00
CA GLU A 582 60.71 54.40 -141.36
C GLU A 582 61.25 53.08 -141.99
N LYS A 583 60.65 51.88 -141.77
CA LYS A 583 61.22 50.59 -142.29
C LYS A 583 60.22 49.52 -142.79
N ASP A 584 60.75 48.53 -143.54
CA ASP A 584 60.10 47.43 -144.28
C ASP A 584 59.03 46.57 -143.54
N ALA A 585 58.21 45.85 -144.32
CA ALA A 585 57.10 45.00 -143.85
C ALA A 585 57.49 43.93 -142.79
N ASP A 586 58.72 43.41 -142.82
CA ASP A 586 59.20 42.43 -141.81
C ASP A 586 59.47 43.07 -140.43
N VAL A 587 59.74 44.38 -140.38
CA VAL A 587 59.89 45.15 -139.13
C VAL A 587 58.52 45.37 -138.48
N PHE A 588 57.48 45.61 -139.28
CA PHE A 588 56.09 45.64 -138.83
C PHE A 588 55.64 44.30 -138.22
N ALA A 589 55.98 43.18 -138.85
CA ALA A 589 55.64 41.85 -138.33
C ALA A 589 56.33 41.56 -136.97
N SER A 590 57.58 42.00 -136.80
CA SER A 590 58.33 41.84 -135.54
C SER A 590 57.80 42.74 -134.42
N ALA A 591 57.41 43.98 -134.73
CA ALA A 591 56.74 44.87 -133.76
C ALA A 591 55.36 44.34 -133.35
N ALA A 592 54.56 43.84 -134.31
CA ALA A 592 53.31 43.16 -134.02
C ALA A 592 53.51 41.91 -133.15
N GLY A 593 54.58 41.15 -133.37
CA GLY A 593 54.99 40.02 -132.53
C GLY A 593 55.35 40.44 -131.09
N ALA A 594 56.10 41.54 -130.91
CA ALA A 594 56.43 42.09 -129.61
C ALA A 594 55.17 42.53 -128.83
N CYS A 595 54.23 43.17 -129.51
CA CYS A 595 52.97 43.61 -128.92
C CYS A 595 51.98 42.48 -128.66
N ALA A 596 51.96 41.43 -129.48
CA ALA A 596 51.21 40.21 -129.20
C ALA A 596 51.76 39.45 -127.97
N ALA A 597 53.09 39.40 -127.80
CA ALA A 597 53.72 38.85 -126.60
C ALA A 597 53.46 39.71 -125.36
N ALA A 598 53.50 41.05 -125.49
CA ALA A 598 53.12 41.97 -124.41
C ALA A 598 51.66 41.82 -123.99
N LYS A 599 50.74 41.63 -124.94
CA LYS A 599 49.33 41.34 -124.66
C LYS A 599 49.16 40.02 -123.91
N ARG A 600 49.89 38.96 -124.29
CA ARG A 600 49.92 37.69 -123.54
C ARG A 600 50.44 37.88 -122.11
N ALA A 601 51.49 38.68 -121.90
CA ALA A 601 51.98 38.99 -120.56
C ALA A 601 50.93 39.77 -119.74
N ASP A 602 50.22 40.72 -120.34
CA ASP A 602 49.11 41.47 -119.72
C ASP A 602 47.93 40.56 -119.34
N ASP A 603 47.57 39.60 -120.22
CA ASP A 603 46.54 38.59 -119.95
C ASP A 603 46.90 37.72 -118.74
N GLU A 604 48.14 37.23 -118.65
CA GLU A 604 48.66 36.48 -117.49
C GLU A 604 48.76 37.37 -116.23
N GLY A 605 49.02 38.67 -116.41
CA GLY A 605 48.96 39.71 -115.37
C GLY A 605 47.57 39.85 -114.76
N ARG A 606 46.55 40.00 -115.61
CA ARG A 606 45.14 40.05 -115.20
C ARG A 606 44.71 38.78 -114.46
N GLU A 607 45.15 37.62 -114.92
CA GLU A 607 44.81 36.34 -114.28
C GLU A 607 45.46 36.18 -112.90
N THR A 608 46.68 36.69 -112.73
CA THR A 608 47.36 36.76 -111.43
C THR A 608 46.63 37.71 -110.46
N GLU A 609 46.10 38.84 -110.95
CA GLU A 609 45.35 39.80 -110.14
C GLU A 609 43.98 39.26 -109.66
N LYS A 610 43.25 38.55 -110.53
CA LYS A 610 42.03 37.83 -110.14
C LYS A 610 42.33 36.82 -109.02
N THR A 611 43.40 36.03 -109.20
CA THR A 611 43.83 35.05 -108.19
C THR A 611 44.28 35.75 -106.89
N SER A 612 44.89 36.95 -106.97
CA SER A 612 45.26 37.74 -105.79
C SER A 612 44.07 38.16 -104.94
N SER A 613 42.95 38.53 -105.58
CA SER A 613 41.74 38.93 -104.87
C SER A 613 41.13 37.76 -104.10
N ALA A 614 41.11 36.57 -104.72
CA ALA A 614 40.68 35.33 -104.06
C ALA A 614 41.57 34.96 -102.86
N VAL A 615 42.90 35.08 -102.99
CA VAL A 615 43.85 34.78 -101.88
C VAL A 615 43.64 35.70 -100.68
N LYS A 616 43.40 37.01 -100.90
CA LYS A 616 43.10 37.96 -99.80
C LYS A 616 41.77 37.63 -99.10
N GLU A 617 40.76 37.22 -99.86
CA GLU A 617 39.47 36.82 -99.28
C GLU A 617 39.62 35.53 -98.44
N PHE A 618 40.39 34.56 -98.94
CA PHE A 618 40.73 33.35 -98.20
C PHE A 618 41.53 33.64 -96.92
N GLU A 619 42.53 34.51 -96.97
CA GLU A 619 43.27 34.95 -95.78
C GLU A 619 42.32 35.55 -94.73
N LYS A 620 41.43 36.47 -95.13
CA LYS A 620 40.43 37.05 -94.23
C LYS A 620 39.51 36.00 -93.61
N LYS A 621 39.01 35.05 -94.42
CA LYS A 621 38.17 33.93 -93.94
C LYS A 621 38.92 33.03 -92.95
N SER A 622 40.21 32.76 -93.18
CA SER A 622 41.03 31.97 -92.26
C SER A 622 41.24 32.66 -90.91
N GLY A 623 41.44 33.98 -90.92
CA GLY A 623 41.56 34.77 -89.68
C GLY A 623 40.29 34.75 -88.84
N PHE A 624 39.11 34.85 -89.48
CA PHE A 624 37.83 34.71 -88.78
C PHE A 624 37.60 33.31 -88.22
N ALA A 625 37.88 32.27 -89.01
CA ALA A 625 37.76 30.88 -88.56
C ALA A 625 38.70 30.61 -87.36
N PHE A 626 39.94 31.08 -87.41
CA PHE A 626 40.89 30.91 -86.31
C PHE A 626 40.48 31.69 -85.03
N ALA A 627 39.93 32.89 -85.17
CA ALA A 627 39.36 33.62 -84.04
C ALA A 627 38.12 32.90 -83.45
N GLY A 628 37.30 32.28 -84.31
CA GLY A 628 36.18 31.42 -83.89
C GLY A 628 36.63 30.23 -83.05
N ILE A 629 37.73 29.58 -83.43
CA ILE A 629 38.29 28.43 -82.70
C ILE A 629 38.76 28.86 -81.31
N ARG A 630 39.47 30.00 -81.20
CA ARG A 630 39.91 30.56 -79.91
C ARG A 630 38.75 30.85 -78.97
N GLU A 631 37.68 31.45 -79.48
CA GLU A 631 36.47 31.67 -78.67
C GLU A 631 35.80 30.34 -78.28
N SER A 632 35.80 29.35 -79.18
CA SER A 632 35.28 28.01 -78.89
C SER A 632 36.09 27.31 -77.78
N VAL A 633 37.43 27.37 -77.80
CA VAL A 633 38.30 26.86 -76.72
C VAL A 633 38.07 27.60 -75.40
N ARG A 634 37.91 28.93 -75.45
CA ARG A 634 37.59 29.71 -74.23
C ARG A 634 36.25 29.28 -73.63
N ARG A 635 35.24 29.04 -74.47
CA ARG A 635 33.90 28.61 -74.03
C ARG A 635 33.91 27.19 -73.47
N THR A 636 34.65 26.25 -74.07
CA THR A 636 34.80 24.89 -73.50
C THR A 636 35.49 24.93 -72.13
N ALA A 637 36.51 25.79 -71.94
CA ALA A 637 37.18 25.94 -70.64
C ALA A 637 36.25 26.54 -69.54
N VAL A 638 35.38 27.49 -69.89
CA VAL A 638 34.35 28.01 -68.96
C VAL A 638 33.34 26.92 -68.60
N ALA A 639 32.96 26.09 -69.56
CA ALA A 639 32.09 24.93 -69.32
C ALA A 639 32.75 23.92 -68.38
N GLU A 640 34.05 23.63 -68.54
CA GLU A 640 34.81 22.79 -67.60
C GLU A 640 34.78 23.34 -66.16
N GLY A 641 35.08 24.64 -65.98
CA GLY A 641 35.03 25.26 -64.65
C GLY A 641 33.65 25.21 -64.01
N THR A 642 32.59 25.35 -64.82
CA THR A 642 31.20 25.23 -64.37
C THR A 642 30.88 23.79 -63.96
N ALA A 643 31.26 22.80 -64.77
CA ALA A 643 31.04 21.39 -64.47
C ALA A 643 31.76 20.95 -63.18
N LEU A 644 33.02 21.37 -62.97
CA LEU A 644 33.77 21.05 -61.74
C LEU A 644 33.12 21.66 -60.49
N LYS A 645 32.74 22.94 -60.55
CA LYS A 645 32.05 23.61 -59.43
C LYS A 645 30.70 22.95 -59.12
N SER A 646 29.93 22.59 -60.15
CA SER A 646 28.67 21.86 -59.98
C SER A 646 28.90 20.49 -59.35
N LYS A 647 29.96 19.76 -59.73
CA LYS A 647 30.34 18.47 -59.11
C LYS A 647 30.60 18.61 -57.61
N GLU A 648 31.37 19.63 -57.21
CA GLU A 648 31.67 19.91 -55.79
C GLU A 648 30.42 20.27 -54.99
N ASN A 649 29.54 21.11 -55.56
CA ASN A 649 28.27 21.46 -54.92
C ASN A 649 27.36 20.23 -54.72
N ILE A 650 27.29 19.33 -55.70
CA ILE A 650 26.54 18.07 -55.61
C ILE A 650 27.12 17.20 -54.49
N ALA A 651 28.44 17.02 -54.45
CA ALA A 651 29.10 16.23 -53.41
C ALA A 651 28.82 16.79 -52.00
N GLY A 652 28.98 18.10 -51.82
CA GLY A 652 28.74 18.78 -50.54
C GLY A 652 27.28 18.68 -50.08
N ALA A 653 26.32 18.78 -51.00
CA ALA A 653 24.90 18.63 -50.68
C ALA A 653 24.54 17.18 -50.32
N LEU A 654 25.06 16.18 -51.03
CA LEU A 654 24.86 14.76 -50.67
C LEU A 654 25.43 14.43 -49.29
N HIS A 655 26.62 14.95 -48.97
CA HIS A 655 27.25 14.70 -47.68
C HIS A 655 26.45 15.28 -46.50
N LYS A 656 25.84 16.47 -46.69
CA LYS A 656 24.95 17.08 -45.70
C LYS A 656 23.68 16.26 -45.49
N ILE A 657 23.06 15.77 -46.56
CA ILE A 657 21.87 14.92 -46.50
C ILE A 657 22.19 13.60 -45.80
N GLU A 658 23.32 12.97 -46.13
CA GLU A 658 23.79 11.75 -45.47
C GLU A 658 23.93 11.92 -43.96
N ALA A 659 24.58 13.01 -43.52
CA ALA A 659 24.74 13.28 -42.09
C ALA A 659 23.39 13.45 -41.37
N VAL A 660 22.37 14.01 -42.03
CA VAL A 660 21.02 14.09 -41.47
C VAL A 660 20.38 12.69 -41.42
N VAL A 661 20.48 11.90 -42.49
CA VAL A 661 19.94 10.53 -42.53
C VAL A 661 20.55 9.66 -41.43
N GLU A 662 21.85 9.75 -41.17
CA GLU A 662 22.52 9.01 -40.09
C GLU A 662 21.99 9.40 -38.70
N ARG A 663 21.82 10.70 -38.44
CA ARG A 663 21.27 11.19 -37.16
C ARG A 663 19.82 10.80 -36.97
N VAL A 664 19.00 10.90 -38.02
CA VAL A 664 17.60 10.45 -38.02
C VAL A 664 17.52 8.95 -37.76
N ASN A 665 18.33 8.14 -38.46
CA ASN A 665 18.38 6.69 -38.26
C ASN A 665 18.81 6.31 -36.84
N LYS A 666 19.79 7.02 -36.26
CA LYS A 666 20.17 6.85 -34.86
C LYS A 666 19.02 7.19 -33.91
N THR A 667 18.39 8.35 -34.10
CA THR A 667 17.27 8.82 -33.26
C THR A 667 16.09 7.86 -33.30
N PHE A 668 15.78 7.33 -34.50
CA PHE A 668 14.77 6.30 -34.69
C PHE A 668 15.10 5.02 -33.91
N ASN A 669 16.34 4.53 -34.03
CA ASN A 669 16.79 3.33 -33.32
C ASN A 669 16.78 3.51 -31.80
N ASP A 670 17.22 4.66 -31.29
CA ASP A 670 17.17 5.01 -29.86
C ASP A 670 15.71 5.04 -29.35
N ALA A 671 14.77 5.54 -30.16
CA ALA A 671 13.35 5.53 -29.82
C ALA A 671 12.74 4.12 -29.77
N VAL A 672 13.14 3.23 -30.69
CA VAL A 672 12.74 1.82 -30.68
C VAL A 672 13.30 1.09 -29.44
N THR A 673 14.58 1.29 -29.10
CA THR A 673 15.21 0.63 -27.95
C THR A 673 14.65 1.10 -26.60
N LYS A 674 14.11 2.32 -26.51
CA LYS A 674 13.39 2.79 -25.31
C LYS A 674 12.07 2.06 -25.06
N LEU A 675 11.61 1.23 -25.99
CA LEU A 675 10.39 0.44 -25.88
C LEU A 675 10.73 -1.05 -25.97
N PRO A 676 11.09 -1.71 -24.85
CA PRO A 676 11.57 -3.11 -24.83
C PRO A 676 10.59 -4.11 -25.48
N ALA A 677 9.28 -3.84 -25.38
CA ALA A 677 8.24 -4.64 -26.03
C ALA A 677 8.35 -4.66 -27.57
N LEU A 678 8.95 -3.62 -28.17
CA LEU A 678 9.17 -3.49 -29.61
C LEU A 678 10.50 -4.09 -30.10
N GLU A 679 11.46 -4.34 -29.21
CA GLU A 679 12.81 -4.83 -29.58
C GLU A 679 12.83 -6.25 -30.18
N SER A 680 11.75 -7.03 -30.04
CA SER A 680 11.67 -8.42 -30.49
C SER A 680 11.74 -8.60 -32.02
N ASN A 681 11.53 -7.55 -32.82
CA ASN A 681 11.62 -7.61 -34.28
C ASN A 681 12.91 -6.92 -34.76
N GLY A 682 13.98 -7.70 -35.01
CA GLY A 682 15.24 -7.21 -35.59
C GLY A 682 15.07 -6.37 -36.87
N TYR A 683 13.97 -6.57 -37.60
CA TYR A 683 13.54 -5.76 -38.76
C TYR A 683 13.33 -4.26 -38.47
N MET A 684 13.21 -3.84 -37.21
CA MET A 684 13.04 -2.41 -36.86
C MET A 684 14.36 -1.65 -36.66
N LYS A 685 15.50 -2.34 -36.52
CA LYS A 685 16.79 -1.71 -36.19
C LYS A 685 17.66 -1.43 -37.40
N GLU A 686 17.47 -2.17 -38.50
CA GLU A 686 18.31 -2.06 -39.69
C GLU A 686 17.50 -1.96 -40.98
N CYS A 687 18.07 -1.25 -41.95
CA CYS A 687 17.55 -1.24 -43.32
C CYS A 687 18.35 -2.26 -44.11
N ASN A 688 17.67 -3.26 -44.68
CA ASN A 688 18.34 -4.20 -45.56
C ASN A 688 18.99 -3.43 -46.72
N LYS A 689 20.31 -3.58 -46.84
CA LYS A 689 21.16 -2.83 -47.79
C LYS A 689 21.00 -3.30 -49.23
N ASP A 690 20.24 -4.37 -49.47
CA ASP A 690 20.10 -5.02 -50.77
C ASP A 690 18.93 -4.43 -51.56
N GLY A 691 19.21 -3.30 -52.20
CA GLY A 691 18.28 -2.68 -53.11
C GLY A 691 19.02 -1.89 -54.18
N THR A 692 19.57 -2.60 -55.17
CA THR A 692 19.99 -1.98 -56.43
C THR A 692 18.79 -1.26 -57.05
N ALA A 693 18.82 0.06 -57.06
CA ALA A 693 17.87 0.86 -57.83
C ALA A 693 18.13 0.60 -59.32
N ALA A 694 17.09 0.20 -60.05
CA ALA A 694 17.16 0.06 -61.49
C ALA A 694 17.58 1.40 -62.11
N ALA A 695 18.63 1.35 -62.94
CA ALA A 695 19.15 2.51 -63.64
C ALA A 695 18.10 3.07 -64.61
N ALA A 696 17.67 4.31 -64.39
CA ALA A 696 17.10 5.16 -65.43
C ALA A 696 17.15 6.63 -64.99
N GLU A 697 17.32 7.51 -65.97
CA GLU A 697 17.68 8.92 -65.89
C GLU A 697 16.60 9.87 -65.27
N SER A 698 15.72 9.38 -64.38
CA SER A 698 14.81 10.23 -63.57
C SER A 698 15.18 10.27 -62.07
N THR A 699 16.44 9.98 -61.75
CA THR A 699 16.93 9.75 -60.39
C THR A 699 16.83 10.97 -59.47
N VAL A 700 16.91 12.20 -60.01
CA VAL A 700 16.82 13.45 -59.22
C VAL A 700 15.36 13.85 -58.92
N GLY A 701 14.43 13.64 -59.86
CA GLY A 701 13.01 13.93 -59.63
C GLY A 701 12.39 12.99 -58.60
N ALA A 702 12.75 11.70 -58.64
CA ALA A 702 12.37 10.74 -57.61
C ALA A 702 13.06 11.03 -56.26
N PHE A 703 14.28 11.60 -56.27
CA PHE A 703 15.01 11.96 -55.06
C PHE A 703 14.29 13.06 -54.26
N GLU A 704 13.69 14.07 -54.91
CA GLU A 704 12.99 15.16 -54.22
C GLU A 704 11.77 14.68 -53.43
N VAL A 705 10.97 13.80 -54.03
CA VAL A 705 9.80 13.19 -53.36
C VAL A 705 10.25 12.37 -52.15
N ASN A 706 11.36 11.63 -52.27
CA ASN A 706 11.91 10.85 -51.17
C ASN A 706 12.57 11.72 -50.09
N MET A 707 13.15 12.87 -50.44
CA MET A 707 13.70 13.81 -49.46
C MET A 707 12.60 14.55 -48.70
N GLN A 708 11.40 14.74 -49.27
CA GLN A 708 10.24 15.19 -48.51
C GLN A 708 9.82 14.15 -47.45
N THR A 709 9.97 12.85 -47.73
CA THR A 709 9.76 11.81 -46.72
C THR A 709 10.79 11.90 -45.59
N LEU A 710 12.05 12.25 -45.87
CA LEU A 710 13.06 12.50 -44.83
C LEU A 710 12.69 13.66 -43.89
N LEU A 711 11.99 14.68 -44.38
CA LEU A 711 11.56 15.82 -43.54
C LEU A 711 10.60 15.41 -42.43
N GLN A 712 9.83 14.34 -42.61
CA GLN A 712 9.00 13.77 -41.54
C GLN A 712 9.86 13.25 -40.36
N PHE A 713 11.07 12.84 -40.71
CA PHE A 713 12.22 12.35 -39.94
C PHE A 713 12.88 13.39 -39.06
N ALA A 714 13.15 14.50 -39.74
CA ALA A 714 14.04 15.54 -39.31
C ALA A 714 13.35 16.51 -38.35
N ASN A 715 14.09 17.06 -37.40
CA ASN A 715 13.63 18.25 -36.70
C ASN A 715 13.65 19.48 -37.64
N GLU A 716 13.08 20.60 -37.22
CA GLU A 716 12.97 21.81 -38.05
C GLU A 716 14.33 22.30 -38.60
N SER A 717 15.38 22.25 -37.78
CA SER A 717 16.73 22.69 -38.18
C SER A 717 17.35 21.77 -39.23
N GLU A 718 17.19 20.45 -39.06
CA GLU A 718 17.64 19.44 -40.01
C GLU A 718 16.82 19.49 -41.31
N GLY A 719 15.52 19.77 -41.20
CA GLY A 719 14.64 19.94 -42.35
C GLY A 719 15.06 21.10 -43.25
N SER A 720 15.50 22.22 -42.66
CA SER A 720 16.07 23.35 -43.41
C SER A 720 17.35 22.94 -44.17
N VAL A 721 18.23 22.16 -43.53
CA VAL A 721 19.47 21.66 -44.15
C VAL A 721 19.16 20.74 -45.34
N VAL A 722 18.20 19.82 -45.18
CA VAL A 722 17.78 18.91 -46.25
C VAL A 722 17.20 19.70 -47.42
N ASN A 723 16.25 20.60 -47.17
CA ASN A 723 15.62 21.41 -48.24
C ASN A 723 16.64 22.21 -49.04
N ASN A 724 17.54 22.93 -48.35
CA ASN A 724 18.59 23.71 -49.01
C ASN A 724 19.52 22.81 -49.85
N SER A 725 19.90 21.65 -49.31
CA SER A 725 20.78 20.70 -50.00
C SER A 725 20.10 20.08 -51.22
N VAL A 726 18.80 19.78 -51.16
CA VAL A 726 18.01 19.31 -52.30
C VAL A 726 17.93 20.35 -53.40
N THR A 727 17.70 21.62 -53.06
CA THR A 727 17.72 22.73 -54.04
C THR A 727 19.10 22.85 -54.71
N VAL A 728 20.18 22.78 -53.93
CA VAL A 728 21.56 22.82 -54.46
C VAL A 728 21.81 21.64 -55.41
N LEU A 729 21.33 20.43 -55.07
CA LEU A 729 21.46 19.25 -55.92
C LEU A 729 20.76 19.42 -57.27
N ARG A 730 19.49 19.84 -57.25
CA ARG A 730 18.71 20.08 -58.47
C ARG A 730 19.41 21.08 -59.39
N GLU A 731 19.74 22.25 -58.86
CA GLU A 731 20.30 23.34 -59.65
C GLU A 731 21.71 23.00 -60.15
N SER A 732 22.56 22.40 -59.31
CA SER A 732 23.91 22.03 -59.70
C SER A 732 23.92 20.89 -60.73
N THR A 733 22.98 19.94 -60.66
CA THR A 733 22.86 18.87 -61.67
C THR A 733 22.52 19.47 -63.04
N LYS A 734 21.54 20.38 -63.08
CA LYS A 734 21.16 21.09 -64.31
C LYS A 734 22.33 21.90 -64.89
N GLN A 735 23.08 22.60 -64.03
CA GLN A 735 24.26 23.36 -64.45
C GLN A 735 25.36 22.44 -65.01
N PHE A 736 25.59 21.28 -64.40
CA PHE A 736 26.54 20.28 -64.88
C PHE A 736 26.16 19.76 -66.28
N ASP A 737 24.91 19.34 -66.47
CA ASP A 737 24.43 18.81 -67.75
C ASP A 737 24.51 19.86 -68.87
N ASN A 738 24.16 21.10 -68.56
CA ASN A 738 24.30 22.22 -69.50
C ASN A 738 25.77 22.47 -69.88
N ALA A 739 26.68 22.46 -68.90
CA ALA A 739 28.11 22.64 -69.14
C ALA A 739 28.68 21.52 -70.03
N LEU A 740 28.30 20.25 -69.81
CA LEU A 740 28.70 19.15 -70.67
C LEU A 740 28.22 19.34 -72.11
N ASN A 741 26.97 19.75 -72.29
CA ASN A 741 26.41 20.01 -73.63
C ASN A 741 27.09 21.20 -74.32
N GLU A 742 27.41 22.27 -73.57
CA GLU A 742 28.18 23.40 -74.10
C GLU A 742 29.59 22.98 -74.52
N ALA A 743 30.30 22.18 -73.71
CA ALA A 743 31.63 21.70 -74.04
C ALA A 743 31.64 20.90 -75.36
N LYS A 744 30.71 19.95 -75.51
CA LYS A 744 30.53 19.18 -76.76
C LYS A 744 30.24 20.07 -77.96
N LYS A 745 29.32 21.03 -77.79
CA LYS A 745 28.93 21.96 -78.85
C LYS A 745 30.11 22.81 -79.35
N PHE A 746 30.89 23.39 -78.43
CA PHE A 746 32.00 24.26 -78.80
C PHE A 746 33.23 23.48 -79.27
N SER A 747 33.46 22.26 -78.76
CA SER A 747 34.47 21.34 -79.29
C SER A 747 34.16 20.96 -80.76
N ALA A 748 32.92 20.57 -81.05
CA ALA A 748 32.47 20.27 -82.41
C ALA A 748 32.58 21.50 -83.35
N LYS A 749 32.31 22.70 -82.84
CA LYS A 749 32.50 23.95 -83.58
C LYS A 749 33.98 24.21 -83.89
N ALA A 750 34.86 24.05 -82.91
CA ALA A 750 36.31 24.18 -83.09
C ALA A 750 36.85 23.20 -84.15
N LYS A 751 36.34 21.96 -84.17
CA LYS A 751 36.65 20.98 -85.22
C LYS A 751 36.27 21.47 -86.61
N SER A 752 35.01 21.91 -86.78
CA SER A 752 34.50 22.38 -88.07
C SER A 752 35.28 23.59 -88.59
N GLU A 753 35.59 24.55 -87.72
CA GLU A 753 36.38 25.73 -88.09
C GLU A 753 37.86 25.37 -88.40
N SER A 754 38.44 24.38 -87.70
CA SER A 754 39.78 23.85 -87.98
C SER A 754 39.85 23.18 -89.36
N GLU A 755 38.84 22.39 -89.73
CA GLU A 755 38.69 21.82 -91.06
C GLU A 755 38.55 22.91 -92.14
N GLN A 756 37.83 24.00 -91.84
CA GLN A 756 37.73 25.16 -92.73
C GLN A 756 39.10 25.83 -92.96
N VAL A 757 39.90 26.03 -91.91
CA VAL A 757 41.26 26.60 -92.05
C VAL A 757 42.15 25.70 -92.94
N LYS A 758 42.07 24.37 -92.76
CA LYS A 758 42.78 23.40 -93.62
C LYS A 758 42.35 23.48 -95.09
N ALA A 759 41.05 23.55 -95.34
CA ALA A 759 40.51 23.70 -96.70
C ALA A 759 40.97 25.02 -97.35
N ILE A 760 40.97 26.12 -96.59
CA ILE A 760 41.47 27.42 -97.05
C ILE A 760 42.96 27.34 -97.40
N ARG A 761 43.80 26.69 -96.58
CA ARG A 761 45.21 26.48 -96.92
C ARG A 761 45.35 25.74 -98.25
N ALA A 762 44.59 24.66 -98.46
CA ALA A 762 44.66 23.89 -99.70
C ALA A 762 44.31 24.76 -100.93
N ALA A 763 43.28 25.59 -100.81
CA ALA A 763 42.87 26.54 -101.85
C ALA A 763 43.95 27.60 -102.14
N ILE A 764 44.55 28.18 -101.09
CA ILE A 764 45.64 29.16 -101.24
C ILE A 764 46.89 28.50 -101.85
N LYS A 765 47.24 27.27 -101.46
CA LYS A 765 48.36 26.52 -102.03
C LYS A 765 48.17 26.28 -103.53
N SER A 766 46.96 25.89 -103.94
CA SER A 766 46.60 25.74 -105.35
C SER A 766 46.73 27.07 -106.11
N SER A 767 46.16 28.15 -105.55
CA SER A 767 46.26 29.50 -106.10
C SER A 767 47.70 29.97 -106.25
N ALA A 768 48.57 29.66 -105.28
CA ALA A 768 49.99 29.96 -105.32
C ALA A 768 50.74 29.16 -106.39
N HIS A 769 50.31 27.93 -106.71
CA HIS A 769 50.85 27.17 -107.82
C HIS A 769 50.50 27.81 -109.16
N VAL A 770 49.21 28.13 -109.36
CA VAL A 770 48.73 28.81 -110.57
C VAL A 770 49.49 30.11 -110.77
N ALA A 771 49.63 30.94 -109.73
CA ALA A 771 50.36 32.21 -109.84
C ALA A 771 51.84 32.05 -110.19
N ARG A 772 52.51 30.97 -109.77
CA ARG A 772 53.90 30.71 -110.21
C ARG A 772 53.97 30.39 -111.69
N GLU A 773 53.01 29.62 -112.21
CA GLU A 773 52.94 29.31 -113.63
C GLU A 773 52.59 30.53 -114.48
N THR A 774 51.67 31.38 -114.01
CA THR A 774 51.35 32.65 -114.70
C THR A 774 52.54 33.60 -114.67
N VAL A 775 53.28 33.73 -113.56
CA VAL A 775 54.54 34.50 -113.54
C VAL A 775 55.51 33.96 -114.57
N ARG A 776 55.74 32.64 -114.61
CA ARG A 776 56.70 32.04 -115.55
C ARG A 776 56.30 32.34 -116.99
N ARG A 777 55.03 32.17 -117.34
CA ARG A 777 54.49 32.49 -118.67
C ARG A 777 54.57 33.97 -119.00
N ALA A 778 54.30 34.85 -118.03
CA ALA A 778 54.43 36.30 -118.21
C ALA A 778 55.89 36.74 -118.38
N GLU A 779 56.83 36.14 -117.63
CA GLU A 779 58.26 36.38 -117.76
C GLU A 779 58.80 35.86 -119.10
N ASP A 780 58.35 34.69 -119.55
CA ASP A 780 58.67 34.13 -120.88
C ASP A 780 58.12 35.04 -121.99
N ALA A 781 56.86 35.48 -121.90
CA ALA A 781 56.26 36.41 -122.85
C ALA A 781 56.94 37.80 -122.84
N ALA A 782 57.39 38.27 -121.67
CA ALA A 782 58.16 39.51 -121.57
C ALA A 782 59.53 39.40 -122.25
N ARG A 783 60.19 38.24 -122.12
CA ARG A 783 61.44 37.94 -122.83
C ARG A 783 61.21 37.86 -124.34
N GLU A 784 60.17 37.16 -124.79
CA GLU A 784 59.78 37.10 -126.20
C GLU A 784 59.52 38.51 -126.78
N ALA A 785 58.82 39.37 -126.02
CA ALA A 785 58.58 40.76 -126.41
C ALA A 785 59.87 41.57 -126.53
N GLN A 786 60.81 41.39 -125.58
CA GLN A 786 62.14 42.04 -125.63
C GLN A 786 62.99 41.56 -126.81
N GLU A 787 63.00 40.25 -127.07
CA GLU A 787 63.71 39.68 -128.22
C GLU A 787 63.14 40.20 -129.53
N ALA A 788 61.80 40.23 -129.69
CA ALA A 788 61.15 40.78 -130.86
C ALA A 788 61.44 42.29 -131.03
N ALA A 789 61.42 43.08 -129.95
CA ALA A 789 61.80 44.49 -129.98
C ALA A 789 63.27 44.70 -130.35
N SER A 790 64.17 43.83 -129.88
CA SER A 790 65.59 43.89 -130.24
C SER A 790 65.83 43.63 -131.73
N ARG A 791 65.03 42.76 -132.37
CA ARG A 791 65.07 42.52 -133.82
C ARG A 791 64.62 43.74 -134.62
N VAL A 792 63.63 44.48 -134.11
CA VAL A 792 63.20 45.76 -134.70
C VAL A 792 64.32 46.80 -134.61
N ALA A 793 64.99 46.91 -133.46
CA ALA A 793 66.08 47.87 -133.26
C ALA A 793 67.33 47.57 -134.11
N SER A 794 67.68 46.29 -134.31
CA SER A 794 68.88 45.90 -135.07
C SER A 794 68.69 45.94 -136.59
N GLY A 795 67.44 45.87 -137.09
CA GLY A 795 67.15 45.84 -138.52
C GLY A 795 67.73 44.63 -139.27
N CYS A 796 68.17 43.58 -138.56
CA CYS A 796 68.77 42.39 -139.15
C CYS A 796 67.82 41.19 -139.12
N GLU A 797 67.73 40.49 -140.26
CA GLU A 797 67.07 39.20 -140.38
C GLU A 797 67.69 38.13 -139.44
N PRO A 798 66.91 37.14 -138.97
CA PRO A 798 67.48 35.93 -138.40
C PRO A 798 68.30 35.19 -139.47
N LEU A 799 69.54 34.82 -139.13
CA LEU A 799 70.55 34.14 -139.96
C LEU A 799 70.01 33.05 -140.91
N HIS A 800 68.91 32.36 -140.57
CA HIS A 800 68.30 31.34 -141.43
C HIS A 800 67.62 31.89 -142.70
N ARG A 801 67.13 33.14 -142.71
CA ARG A 801 66.52 33.77 -143.91
C ARG A 801 67.57 34.44 -144.81
N GLN A 802 68.64 34.97 -144.22
CA GLN A 802 69.82 35.43 -144.96
C GLN A 802 70.49 34.28 -145.74
N LEU A 803 70.42 33.04 -145.23
CA LEU A 803 70.91 31.87 -145.95
C LEU A 803 70.02 31.47 -147.14
N LEU A 804 68.71 31.70 -147.05
CA LEU A 804 67.74 31.33 -148.10
C LEU A 804 67.69 32.34 -149.26
N SER A 805 67.97 33.62 -149.01
CA SER A 805 68.12 34.63 -150.07
C SER A 805 69.41 34.47 -150.89
N VAL A 806 70.45 33.88 -150.30
CA VAL A 806 71.70 33.50 -151.00
C VAL A 806 71.53 32.20 -151.83
N LEU A 807 70.58 31.33 -151.47
CA LEU A 807 70.34 30.04 -152.14
C LEU A 807 69.31 30.10 -153.30
N SER A 808 68.70 31.25 -153.59
CA SER A 808 67.59 31.36 -154.56
C SER A 808 67.84 32.29 -155.77
N GLY A 809 69.09 32.68 -156.05
CA GLY A 809 69.48 33.45 -157.24
C GLY A 809 70.26 32.62 -158.28
N ALA A 810 69.59 32.25 -159.37
CA ALA A 810 70.08 31.45 -160.49
C ALA A 810 71.31 32.04 -161.21
N VAL A 811 72.28 31.17 -161.49
CA VAL A 811 72.27 30.50 -162.80
C VAL A 811 71.37 29.28 -162.70
#